data_AF-A0A7S7ALU0-F1
#
_entry.id   AF-A0A7S7ALU0-F1
#
_cell.length_a   1.000
_cell.length_b   1.000
_cell.length_c   1.000
_cell.angle_alpha   90.00
_cell.angle_beta   90.00
_cell.angle_gamma   90.00
#
_symmetry.space_group_name_H-M   'P 1'
#
loop_
_entity.id
_entity.type
_entity.pdbx_description
1 polymer ?
#
loop_
_entity_poly.entity_id
_entity_poly.type
_entity_poly.pdbx_seq_one_letter_code
_entity_poly.pdbx_strand_id
1 'polypeptide(L)'
;MEKKSLTPQLEHIARQLIRISPSLKQLYQEQMELATALNSQNIFKIEQEQHRIQLCNGLCTLQLQSRESIGYQFPRSPFRPIKIAELHSTVPCIETIEDFLFHELYFFTGDLKPQHSLLLREKAQQFRQLILQSIFQHLNGPARVQQFLAQMTAVEAQIFDQLMQEQQIYQTPLLQTYIECQICLPHWLMQKIEQMFALHSLTEAEILPIQLLMDSLDEICFATAQFLDPTIYRIMSLSYEDRFNLQELNEHIEDIILLLDHAYERPNLLGFIRLMHRDVWAEQDILSHSNFVQATAIWQKKCGKLPLLDNNRAVRWMFKQSAEVLDWLSRNFQHSNVRVAVTALSFVDTQHIHPALILATLQHFQFVAARLFIQNCHTIAHEHDWFNHEKNLQFVLHQKYQQHDDHRVVISPSILYLDEWLILMRQVLGAEDQAIKKVYLPLSRIMQAYLQHLVRCTQHLPQALMDYIRPETQENRQFLSVLRQHKIQLQDFRNLFYLKHANLRVSVFDAYVRDYVSATYSTGHIVPKNITWNGVFHQAVHWHAKQQKQEVLTQLKRQFATTVWQPFTTDDKIYFQEWVFEELKTIDRIIDESIQFKHCLASSYSASIIARVYVAFHMYHPILHVSMTLGCHVQNHILVFDQLEYSNNTQAEIEKVNIAKEFLNRFNSLK
;
A
#
# COMPACT_ATOMS: atom_id res chain seq x y z
N MET A 1 -25.33 17.35 10.09
CA MET A 1 -25.49 18.82 10.20
C MET A 1 -26.75 19.24 9.48
N GLU A 2 -27.62 19.97 10.16
CA GLU A 2 -28.90 20.45 9.63
C GLU A 2 -28.68 21.39 8.44
N LYS A 3 -29.41 21.14 7.34
CA LYS A 3 -29.46 21.99 6.16
C LYS A 3 -29.87 23.42 6.57
N LYS A 4 -28.95 24.38 6.47
CA LYS A 4 -29.32 25.80 6.29
C LYS A 4 -29.78 26.05 4.84
N SER A 5 -30.71 25.24 4.33
CA SER A 5 -31.56 25.74 3.24
C SER A 5 -32.48 26.76 3.87
N LEU A 6 -32.59 27.97 3.30
CA LEU A 6 -33.72 28.84 3.64
C LEU A 6 -35.00 28.00 3.55
N THR A 7 -35.94 28.22 4.47
CA THR A 7 -37.25 27.57 4.42
C THR A 7 -37.85 27.77 3.01
N PRO A 8 -38.50 26.77 2.40
CA PRO A 8 -39.10 26.86 1.05
C PRO A 8 -40.01 28.09 0.86
N GLN A 9 -40.50 28.64 1.97
CA GLN A 9 -41.20 29.91 2.10
C GLN A 9 -40.42 31.10 1.53
N LEU A 10 -39.13 31.25 1.85
CA LEU A 10 -38.31 32.37 1.40
C LEU A 10 -37.93 32.26 -0.08
N GLU A 11 -37.72 31.04 -0.58
CA GLU A 11 -37.52 30.80 -2.01
C GLU A 11 -38.74 31.26 -2.82
N HIS A 12 -39.96 30.96 -2.32
CA HIS A 12 -41.19 31.41 -2.97
C HIS A 12 -41.26 32.93 -3.07
N ILE A 13 -40.99 33.63 -1.96
CA ILE A 13 -40.97 35.11 -1.92
C ILE A 13 -39.95 35.66 -2.92
N ALA A 14 -38.73 35.13 -2.91
CA ALA A 14 -37.66 35.55 -3.80
C ALA A 14 -38.07 35.42 -5.28
N ARG A 15 -38.63 34.27 -5.68
CA ARG A 15 -39.06 34.03 -7.07
C ARG A 15 -40.17 34.98 -7.51
N GLN A 16 -41.09 35.35 -6.62
CA GLN A 16 -42.12 36.34 -6.94
C GLN A 16 -41.52 37.74 -7.11
N LEU A 17 -40.62 38.14 -6.23
CA LEU A 17 -39.95 39.45 -6.29
C LEU A 17 -39.04 39.58 -7.52
N ILE A 18 -38.33 38.52 -7.88
CA ILE A 18 -37.51 38.45 -9.11
C ILE A 18 -38.37 38.61 -10.37
N ARG A 19 -39.64 38.17 -10.37
CA ARG A 19 -40.53 38.32 -11.52
C ARG A 19 -41.00 39.76 -11.74
N ILE A 20 -41.20 40.51 -10.65
CA ILE A 20 -41.75 41.86 -10.69
C ILE A 20 -40.67 42.95 -10.75
N SER A 21 -39.46 42.68 -10.25
CA SER A 21 -38.36 43.64 -10.19
C SER A 21 -37.30 43.38 -11.28
N PRO A 22 -37.09 44.32 -12.23
CA PRO A 22 -36.06 44.18 -13.27
C PRO A 22 -34.64 44.09 -12.71
N SER A 23 -34.33 44.82 -11.63
CA SER A 23 -32.98 44.84 -11.04
C SER A 23 -32.64 43.50 -10.38
N LEU A 24 -33.59 42.91 -9.65
CA LEU A 24 -33.43 41.59 -9.05
C LEU A 24 -33.37 40.48 -10.11
N LYS A 25 -34.15 40.62 -11.19
CA LYS A 25 -34.08 39.71 -12.35
C LYS A 25 -32.71 39.71 -13.01
N GLN A 26 -32.13 40.90 -13.23
CA GLN A 26 -30.80 41.04 -13.79
C GLN A 26 -29.75 40.40 -12.88
N LEU A 27 -29.78 40.68 -11.56
CA LEU A 27 -28.88 40.07 -10.60
C LEU A 27 -28.99 38.53 -10.57
N TYR A 28 -30.19 37.98 -10.70
CA TYR A 28 -30.39 36.54 -10.80
C TYR A 28 -29.80 35.95 -12.10
N GLN A 29 -30.02 36.61 -13.23
CA GLN A 29 -29.50 36.17 -14.55
C GLN A 29 -27.96 36.18 -14.59
N GLU A 30 -27.32 37.23 -14.09
CA GLU A 30 -25.85 37.33 -14.05
C GLU A 30 -25.24 36.25 -13.13
N GLN A 31 -25.84 35.97 -11.97
CA GLN A 31 -25.41 34.86 -11.11
C GLN A 31 -25.53 33.52 -11.84
N MET A 32 -26.60 33.34 -12.61
CA MET A 32 -26.87 32.12 -13.35
C MET A 32 -25.89 31.88 -14.49
N GLU A 33 -25.57 32.92 -15.25
CA GLU A 33 -24.57 32.88 -16.34
C GLU A 33 -23.20 32.46 -15.79
N LEU A 34 -22.76 33.04 -14.67
CA LEU A 34 -21.49 32.65 -14.05
C LEU A 34 -21.49 31.22 -13.54
N ALA A 35 -22.56 30.78 -12.88
CA ALA A 35 -22.63 29.42 -12.33
C ALA A 35 -22.72 28.33 -13.42
N THR A 36 -23.39 28.62 -14.54
CA THR A 36 -23.54 27.68 -15.67
C THR A 36 -22.34 27.64 -16.59
N ALA A 37 -21.52 28.69 -16.60
CA ALA A 37 -20.25 28.70 -17.32
C ALA A 37 -19.20 27.75 -16.70
N LEU A 38 -19.39 27.32 -15.45
CA LEU A 38 -18.48 26.41 -14.75
C LEU A 38 -18.60 24.97 -15.26
N ASN A 39 -17.45 24.38 -15.58
CA ASN A 39 -17.28 23.01 -16.06
C ASN A 39 -15.96 22.42 -15.52
N SER A 40 -15.68 21.15 -15.84
CA SER A 40 -14.51 20.44 -15.30
C SER A 40 -13.17 21.08 -15.68
N GLN A 41 -13.12 21.87 -16.75
CA GLN A 41 -11.89 22.50 -17.25
C GLN A 41 -11.58 23.85 -16.59
N ASN A 42 -12.58 24.53 -16.00
CA ASN A 42 -12.41 25.87 -15.45
C ASN A 42 -12.72 25.99 -13.95
N ILE A 43 -13.22 24.93 -13.30
CA ILE A 43 -13.34 24.91 -11.84
C ILE A 43 -11.95 24.92 -11.19
N PHE A 44 -11.04 24.06 -11.65
CA PHE A 44 -9.62 24.05 -11.30
C PHE A 44 -8.79 24.00 -12.57
N LYS A 45 -8.23 25.13 -13.01
CA LYS A 45 -7.36 25.20 -14.17
C LYS A 45 -5.92 25.38 -13.71
N ILE A 46 -5.11 24.33 -13.88
CA ILE A 46 -3.68 24.35 -13.54
C ILE A 46 -2.91 24.99 -14.70
N GLU A 47 -2.14 26.02 -14.38
CA GLU A 47 -1.21 26.66 -15.31
C GLU A 47 0.22 26.41 -14.84
N GLN A 48 0.77 25.29 -15.30
CA GLN A 48 2.03 24.72 -14.81
C GLN A 48 3.22 25.68 -14.94
N GLU A 49 3.35 26.34 -16.09
CA GLU A 49 4.46 27.27 -16.37
C GLU A 49 4.49 28.48 -15.44
N GLN A 50 3.34 28.87 -14.88
CA GLN A 50 3.19 30.03 -14.02
C GLN A 50 3.03 29.65 -12.54
N HIS A 51 3.11 28.35 -12.21
CA HIS A 51 2.88 27.80 -10.88
C HIS A 51 1.59 28.36 -10.24
N ARG A 52 0.49 28.39 -11.01
CA ARG A 52 -0.79 28.93 -10.52
C ARG A 52 -1.96 28.02 -10.85
N ILE A 53 -2.99 28.09 -10.01
CA ILE A 53 -4.27 27.43 -10.23
C ILE A 53 -5.35 28.51 -10.29
N GLN A 54 -6.02 28.63 -11.43
CA GLN A 54 -7.20 29.47 -11.57
C GLN A 54 -8.42 28.70 -11.09
N LEU A 55 -9.21 29.34 -10.23
CA LEU A 55 -10.38 28.75 -9.59
C LEU A 55 -11.65 29.39 -10.15
N CYS A 56 -12.63 28.54 -10.45
CA CYS A 56 -13.99 28.95 -10.83
C CYS A 56 -14.00 30.02 -11.93
N ASN A 57 -13.31 29.73 -13.05
CA ASN A 57 -13.18 30.62 -14.19
C ASN A 57 -12.51 31.98 -13.87
N GLY A 58 -11.52 31.97 -12.95
CA GLY A 58 -10.69 33.13 -12.64
C GLY A 58 -11.20 34.03 -11.52
N LEU A 59 -12.26 33.63 -10.80
CA LEU A 59 -12.73 34.36 -9.61
C LEU A 59 -11.63 34.47 -8.55
N CYS A 60 -10.88 33.38 -8.35
CA CYS A 60 -9.75 33.30 -7.44
C CYS A 60 -8.54 32.68 -8.16
N THR A 61 -7.34 33.02 -7.71
CA THR A 61 -6.08 32.45 -8.21
C THR A 61 -5.24 32.01 -7.02
N LEU A 62 -4.90 30.72 -6.97
CA LEU A 62 -3.90 30.21 -6.05
C LEU A 62 -2.54 30.32 -6.71
N GLN A 63 -1.67 31.19 -6.18
CA GLN A 63 -0.30 31.34 -6.62
C GLN A 63 0.62 30.47 -5.76
N LEU A 64 1.53 29.76 -6.42
CA LEU A 64 2.52 28.90 -5.79
C LEU A 64 3.92 29.44 -6.08
N GLN A 65 4.78 29.40 -5.07
CA GLN A 65 6.19 29.76 -5.21
C GLN A 65 6.98 28.59 -5.80
N SER A 66 7.93 28.94 -6.69
CA SER A 66 8.96 28.02 -7.19
C SER A 66 10.26 28.16 -6.42
N ARG A 67 11.18 27.20 -6.59
CA ARG A 67 12.54 27.29 -6.01
C ARG A 67 13.22 28.60 -6.37
N GLU A 68 13.14 28.99 -7.64
CA GLU A 68 13.74 30.23 -8.15
C GLU A 68 13.16 31.44 -7.43
N SER A 69 11.82 31.50 -7.28
CA SER A 69 11.15 32.61 -6.61
C SER A 69 11.53 32.73 -5.13
N ILE A 70 11.75 31.61 -4.43
CA ILE A 70 12.22 31.60 -3.04
C ILE A 70 13.67 32.10 -2.96
N GLY A 71 14.53 31.68 -3.90
CA GLY A 71 15.95 32.10 -3.95
C GLY A 71 16.12 33.61 -4.12
N TYR A 72 15.27 34.26 -4.91
CA TYR A 72 15.31 35.73 -5.11
C TYR A 72 14.84 36.55 -3.89
N GLN A 73 14.18 35.92 -2.92
CA GLN A 73 13.70 36.58 -1.69
C GLN A 73 14.78 36.66 -0.59
N PHE A 74 16.00 36.21 -0.87
CA PHE A 74 17.15 36.32 0.02
C PHE A 74 18.13 37.41 -0.47
N PRO A 75 18.58 38.35 0.41
CA PRO A 75 18.28 38.46 1.84
C PRO A 75 16.89 39.04 2.13
N ARG A 76 16.26 38.53 3.20
CA ARG A 76 14.89 38.85 3.63
C ARG A 76 14.72 40.37 3.84
N SER A 77 13.87 41.02 3.04
CA SER A 77 13.52 42.44 3.20
C SER A 77 12.05 42.67 2.86
N PRO A 78 11.27 43.40 3.70
CA PRO A 78 11.13 43.27 5.15
C PRO A 78 10.17 42.10 5.54
N PHE A 79 10.43 41.49 6.70
CA PHE A 79 9.62 40.62 7.60
C PHE A 79 8.27 39.97 7.18
N ARG A 80 7.95 39.77 5.90
CA ARG A 80 6.83 38.91 5.54
C ARG A 80 7.27 37.45 5.66
N PRO A 81 6.51 36.60 6.37
CA PRO A 81 6.76 35.17 6.33
C PRO A 81 6.56 34.70 4.89
N ILE A 82 7.53 33.97 4.35
CA ILE A 82 7.45 33.38 3.02
C ILE A 82 6.34 32.33 3.07
N LYS A 83 5.30 32.49 2.24
CA LYS A 83 4.29 31.45 2.01
C LYS A 83 4.54 30.83 0.67
N ILE A 84 4.48 29.50 0.61
CA ILE A 84 4.61 28.76 -0.64
C ILE A 84 3.33 28.86 -1.45
N ALA A 85 2.17 28.79 -0.77
CA ALA A 85 0.86 28.92 -1.39
C ALA A 85 0.15 30.17 -0.87
N GLU A 86 -0.31 31.02 -1.80
CA GLU A 86 -1.06 32.23 -1.49
C GLU A 86 -2.30 32.33 -2.38
N LEU A 87 -3.44 32.67 -1.78
CA LEU A 87 -4.68 32.87 -2.51
C LEU A 87 -4.88 34.35 -2.82
N HIS A 88 -5.09 34.66 -4.10
CA HIS A 88 -5.43 35.99 -4.58
C HIS A 88 -6.86 36.00 -5.11
N SER A 89 -7.62 37.04 -4.76
CA SER A 89 -9.03 37.17 -5.10
C SER A 89 -9.31 38.47 -5.80
N THR A 90 -10.27 38.45 -6.72
CA THR A 90 -10.95 39.67 -7.20
C THR A 90 -12.22 39.97 -6.39
N VAL A 91 -12.62 39.07 -5.48
CA VAL A 91 -13.84 39.09 -4.68
C VAL A 91 -13.53 39.47 -3.22
N PRO A 92 -14.33 40.34 -2.57
CA PRO A 92 -14.22 40.61 -1.13
C PRO A 92 -14.60 39.38 -0.29
N CYS A 93 -14.01 39.25 0.92
CA CYS A 93 -14.28 38.17 1.89
C CYS A 93 -14.00 36.73 1.40
N ILE A 94 -12.80 36.49 0.85
CA ILE A 94 -12.37 35.16 0.37
C ILE A 94 -12.02 34.16 1.49
N GLU A 95 -11.98 34.60 2.73
CA GLU A 95 -11.53 33.83 3.91
C GLU A 95 -12.14 32.41 3.97
N THR A 96 -13.43 32.26 3.67
CA THR A 96 -14.10 30.95 3.71
C THR A 96 -13.68 29.99 2.59
N ILE A 97 -13.35 30.50 1.40
CA ILE A 97 -12.76 29.69 0.32
C ILE A 97 -11.30 29.37 0.65
N GLU A 98 -10.56 30.34 1.19
CA GLU A 98 -9.19 30.13 1.64
C GLU A 98 -9.16 29.01 2.70
N ASP A 99 -9.99 29.09 3.73
CA ASP A 99 -10.09 28.09 4.78
C ASP A 99 -10.39 26.70 4.21
N PHE A 100 -11.32 26.61 3.26
CA PHE A 100 -11.65 25.35 2.59
C PHE A 100 -10.46 24.77 1.80
N LEU A 101 -9.77 25.60 1.01
CA LEU A 101 -8.64 25.14 0.19
C LEU A 101 -7.42 24.79 1.04
N PHE A 102 -7.16 25.53 2.12
CA PHE A 102 -5.95 25.41 2.93
C PHE A 102 -6.07 24.36 4.03
N HIS A 103 -7.25 24.15 4.61
CA HIS A 103 -7.44 23.27 5.76
C HIS A 103 -8.29 22.03 5.45
N GLU A 104 -9.32 22.17 4.59
CA GLU A 104 -10.32 21.11 4.39
C GLU A 104 -9.99 20.17 3.21
N LEU A 105 -9.15 20.62 2.27
CA LEU A 105 -8.68 19.82 1.15
C LEU A 105 -7.30 19.21 1.43
N TYR A 106 -7.18 17.92 1.14
CA TYR A 106 -5.92 17.19 1.20
C TYR A 106 -5.40 16.87 -0.20
N PHE A 107 -4.10 17.00 -0.36
CA PHE A 107 -3.32 16.75 -1.55
C PHE A 107 -2.48 15.49 -1.33
N PHE A 108 -2.70 14.47 -2.14
CA PHE A 108 -2.13 13.13 -1.95
C PHE A 108 -0.75 13.02 -2.59
N THR A 109 0.21 12.51 -1.83
CA THR A 109 1.61 12.30 -2.22
C THR A 109 1.96 10.82 -2.36
N GLY A 110 1.34 9.94 -1.57
CA GLY A 110 1.61 8.49 -1.57
C GLY A 110 0.38 7.60 -1.45
N ASP A 111 -0.67 8.01 -0.72
CA ASP A 111 -1.92 7.26 -0.68
C ASP A 111 -2.73 7.50 -1.96
N LEU A 112 -2.43 6.71 -2.99
CA LEU A 112 -3.01 6.84 -4.33
C LEU A 112 -4.35 6.11 -4.49
N LYS A 113 -4.97 5.68 -3.39
CA LYS A 113 -6.25 4.97 -3.40
C LYS A 113 -7.42 5.91 -3.76
N PRO A 114 -8.50 5.39 -4.36
CA PRO A 114 -9.70 6.19 -4.58
C PRO A 114 -10.24 6.80 -3.28
N GLN A 115 -10.63 8.08 -3.32
CA GLN A 115 -11.27 8.73 -2.19
C GLN A 115 -12.65 8.12 -1.89
N HIS A 116 -13.04 8.12 -0.61
CA HIS A 116 -14.34 7.63 -0.21
C HIS A 116 -15.46 8.53 -0.76
N SER A 117 -16.41 7.95 -1.50
CA SER A 117 -17.43 8.69 -2.25
C SER A 117 -18.32 9.59 -1.39
N LEU A 118 -18.65 9.18 -0.16
CA LEU A 118 -19.44 10.02 0.77
C LEU A 118 -18.68 11.27 1.21
N LEU A 119 -17.38 11.15 1.51
CA LEU A 119 -16.55 12.27 1.93
C LEU A 119 -16.41 13.28 0.79
N LEU A 120 -16.11 12.77 -0.41
CA LEU A 120 -15.98 13.62 -1.60
C LEU A 120 -17.29 14.34 -1.92
N ARG A 121 -18.44 13.68 -1.73
CA ARG A 121 -19.76 14.29 -1.89
C ARG A 121 -20.03 15.40 -0.88
N GLU A 122 -19.67 15.20 0.38
CA GLU A 122 -19.80 16.23 1.43
C GLU A 122 -18.93 17.46 1.10
N LYS A 123 -17.67 17.24 0.71
CA LYS A 123 -16.76 18.32 0.27
C LYS A 123 -17.27 19.04 -0.97
N ALA A 124 -17.78 18.31 -1.97
CA ALA A 124 -18.38 18.90 -3.16
C ALA A 124 -19.63 19.74 -2.83
N GLN A 125 -20.46 19.31 -1.88
CA GLN A 125 -21.61 20.10 -1.41
C GLN A 125 -21.19 21.38 -0.69
N GLN A 126 -20.21 21.31 0.19
CA GLN A 126 -19.63 22.46 0.86
C GLN A 126 -19.03 23.44 -0.16
N PHE A 127 -18.21 22.94 -1.09
CA PHE A 127 -17.57 23.76 -2.11
C PHE A 127 -18.59 24.42 -3.05
N ARG A 128 -19.67 23.70 -3.43
CA ARG A 128 -20.78 24.28 -4.21
C ARG A 128 -21.38 25.50 -3.51
N GLN A 129 -21.61 25.42 -2.20
CA GLN A 129 -22.18 26.53 -1.43
C GLN A 129 -21.22 27.73 -1.43
N LEU A 130 -19.93 27.49 -1.20
CA LEU A 130 -18.91 28.54 -1.21
C LEU A 130 -18.81 29.24 -2.56
N ILE A 131 -18.77 28.49 -3.68
CA ILE A 131 -18.73 29.06 -5.03
C ILE A 131 -19.94 29.97 -5.27
N LEU A 132 -21.15 29.50 -4.96
CA LEU A 132 -22.37 30.27 -5.19
C LEU A 132 -22.45 31.51 -4.29
N GLN A 133 -21.93 31.45 -3.07
CA GLN A 133 -21.79 32.62 -2.20
C GLN A 133 -20.79 33.62 -2.78
N SER A 134 -19.65 33.16 -3.28
CA SER A 134 -18.63 34.04 -3.87
C SER A 134 -19.08 34.69 -5.19
N ILE A 135 -19.87 33.99 -6.01
CA ILE A 135 -20.50 34.59 -7.20
C ILE A 135 -21.42 35.75 -6.80
N PHE A 136 -22.24 35.56 -5.76
CA PHE A 136 -23.13 36.62 -5.27
C PHE A 136 -22.34 37.84 -4.76
N GLN A 137 -21.23 37.62 -4.04
CA GLN A 137 -20.36 38.70 -3.58
C GLN A 137 -19.63 39.40 -4.73
N HIS A 138 -19.14 38.64 -5.73
CA HIS A 138 -18.43 39.18 -6.89
C HIS A 138 -19.29 40.17 -7.69
N LEU A 139 -20.59 39.92 -7.80
CA LEU A 139 -21.54 40.80 -8.47
C LEU A 139 -22.00 42.00 -7.61
N ASN A 140 -21.38 42.21 -6.44
CA ASN A 140 -21.83 43.17 -5.42
C ASN A 140 -23.30 42.95 -5.03
N GLY A 141 -23.70 41.69 -4.90
CA GLY A 141 -25.08 41.28 -4.59
C GLY A 141 -25.70 42.04 -3.42
N PRO A 142 -25.05 42.14 -2.24
CA PRO A 142 -25.60 42.89 -1.10
C PRO A 142 -25.91 44.36 -1.43
N ALA A 143 -24.99 45.05 -2.11
CA ALA A 143 -25.18 46.45 -2.50
C ALA A 143 -26.33 46.61 -3.51
N ARG A 144 -26.47 45.68 -4.47
CA ARG A 144 -27.58 45.69 -5.44
C ARG A 144 -28.93 45.40 -4.77
N VAL A 145 -28.98 44.52 -3.78
CA VAL A 145 -30.19 44.27 -2.98
C VAL A 145 -30.56 45.50 -2.15
N GLN A 146 -29.59 46.16 -1.54
CA GLN A 146 -29.81 47.42 -0.81
C GLN A 146 -30.29 48.54 -1.75
N GLN A 147 -29.72 48.64 -2.95
CA GLN A 147 -30.17 49.58 -3.97
C GLN A 147 -31.62 49.31 -4.40
N PHE A 148 -31.99 48.03 -4.57
CA PHE A 148 -33.38 47.65 -4.82
C PHE A 148 -34.30 48.11 -3.69
N LEU A 149 -33.96 47.83 -2.43
CA LEU A 149 -34.77 48.26 -1.28
C LEU A 149 -34.94 49.78 -1.23
N ALA A 150 -33.89 50.54 -1.52
CA ALA A 150 -33.92 52.00 -1.53
C ALA A 150 -34.73 52.60 -2.70
N GLN A 151 -34.84 51.88 -3.82
CA GLN A 151 -35.55 52.32 -5.03
C GLN A 151 -36.94 51.68 -5.18
N MET A 152 -37.36 50.90 -4.20
CA MET A 152 -38.62 50.17 -4.19
C MET A 152 -39.81 51.14 -4.20
N THR A 153 -40.85 50.82 -4.97
CA THR A 153 -42.11 51.57 -5.00
C THR A 153 -43.02 51.18 -3.83
N ALA A 154 -43.98 52.04 -3.48
CA ALA A 154 -44.97 51.73 -2.44
C ALA A 154 -45.77 50.44 -2.74
N VAL A 155 -46.06 50.19 -4.03
CA VAL A 155 -46.75 48.96 -4.47
C VAL A 155 -45.86 47.73 -4.27
N GLU A 156 -44.58 47.80 -4.63
CA GLU A 156 -43.62 46.71 -4.40
C GLU A 156 -43.42 46.43 -2.92
N ALA A 157 -43.36 47.46 -2.07
CA ALA A 157 -43.26 47.29 -0.62
C ALA A 157 -44.52 46.64 -0.03
N GLN A 158 -45.71 47.01 -0.51
CA GLN A 158 -46.95 46.39 -0.10
C GLN A 158 -46.99 44.90 -0.48
N ILE A 159 -46.62 44.57 -1.72
CA ILE A 159 -46.52 43.18 -2.18
C ILE A 159 -45.49 42.41 -1.34
N PHE A 160 -44.34 43.01 -1.07
CA PHE A 160 -43.27 42.36 -0.31
C PHE A 160 -43.70 42.11 1.14
N ASP A 161 -44.29 43.10 1.82
CA ASP A 161 -44.86 42.91 3.17
C ASP A 161 -45.95 41.84 3.18
N GLN A 162 -46.85 41.82 2.21
CA GLN A 162 -47.89 40.80 2.11
C GLN A 162 -47.29 39.39 1.99
N LEU A 163 -46.30 39.22 1.11
CA LEU A 163 -45.60 37.94 0.94
C LEU A 163 -44.86 37.50 2.21
N MET A 164 -44.23 38.43 2.92
CA MET A 164 -43.52 38.15 4.18
C MET A 164 -44.49 37.81 5.33
N GLN A 165 -45.66 38.46 5.38
CA GLN A 165 -46.72 38.20 6.36
C GLN A 165 -47.43 36.87 6.11
N GLU A 166 -47.74 36.53 4.86
CA GLU A 166 -48.33 35.25 4.47
C GLU A 166 -47.45 34.06 4.90
N GLN A 167 -46.14 34.24 4.89
CA GLN A 167 -45.16 33.24 5.35
C GLN A 167 -44.79 33.38 6.84
N GLN A 168 -45.49 34.23 7.60
CA GLN A 168 -45.29 34.45 9.04
C GLN A 168 -43.85 34.88 9.43
N ILE A 169 -43.15 35.59 8.54
CA ILE A 169 -41.78 36.06 8.82
C ILE A 169 -41.79 37.26 9.78
N TYR A 170 -42.79 38.13 9.64
CA TYR A 170 -43.14 39.18 10.60
C TYR A 170 -44.64 39.51 10.47
N GLN A 171 -45.22 40.17 11.49
CA GLN A 171 -46.66 40.48 11.52
C GLN A 171 -46.99 41.93 11.12
N THR A 172 -46.06 42.86 11.31
CA THR A 172 -46.25 44.29 11.01
C THR A 172 -45.63 44.65 9.66
N PRO A 173 -46.22 45.52 8.83
CA PRO A 173 -45.68 45.86 7.51
C PRO A 173 -44.42 46.74 7.63
N LEU A 174 -43.25 46.10 7.70
CA LEU A 174 -41.97 46.75 7.97
C LEU A 174 -41.41 47.48 6.73
N LEU A 175 -41.68 46.99 5.53
CA LEU A 175 -41.15 47.57 4.28
C LEU A 175 -41.93 48.80 3.84
N GLN A 176 -43.25 48.80 4.02
CA GLN A 176 -44.06 50.01 3.84
C GLN A 176 -43.64 51.11 4.80
N THR A 177 -43.43 50.80 6.09
CA THR A 177 -42.93 51.80 7.06
C THR A 177 -41.52 52.30 6.75
N TYR A 178 -40.68 51.46 6.12
CA TYR A 178 -39.35 51.87 5.66
C TYR A 178 -39.45 52.92 4.54
N ILE A 179 -40.36 52.72 3.57
CA ILE A 179 -40.57 53.69 2.49
C ILE A 179 -41.26 54.97 2.99
N GLU A 180 -42.35 54.83 3.75
CA GLU A 180 -43.22 55.96 4.12
C GLU A 180 -42.63 56.82 5.24
N CYS A 181 -41.94 56.21 6.20
CA CYS A 181 -41.46 56.89 7.42
C CYS A 181 -39.93 56.93 7.53
N GLN A 182 -39.18 56.38 6.57
CA GLN A 182 -37.71 56.26 6.61
C GLN A 182 -37.16 55.57 7.87
N ILE A 183 -37.94 54.66 8.46
CA ILE A 183 -37.53 53.90 9.65
C ILE A 183 -36.60 52.77 9.20
N CYS A 184 -35.36 52.73 9.71
CA CYS A 184 -34.39 51.69 9.37
C CYS A 184 -34.92 50.27 9.59
N LEU A 185 -34.67 49.39 8.62
CA LEU A 185 -35.00 47.98 8.73
C LEU A 185 -34.12 47.28 9.78
N PRO A 186 -34.67 46.35 10.57
CA PRO A 186 -33.88 45.56 11.51
C PRO A 186 -32.76 44.78 10.80
N HIS A 187 -31.59 44.70 11.45
CA HIS A 187 -30.41 44.05 10.86
C HIS A 187 -30.65 42.58 10.48
N TRP A 188 -31.41 41.83 11.29
CA TRP A 188 -31.75 40.44 11.02
C TRP A 188 -32.61 40.27 9.75
N LEU A 189 -33.46 41.26 9.45
CA LEU A 189 -34.32 41.25 8.27
C LEU A 189 -33.51 41.57 7.02
N MET A 190 -32.61 42.57 7.12
CA MET A 190 -31.67 42.90 6.04
C MET A 190 -30.82 41.69 5.64
N GLN A 191 -30.22 40.99 6.61
CA GLN A 191 -29.46 39.76 6.34
C GLN A 191 -30.30 38.68 5.66
N LYS A 192 -31.55 38.49 6.08
CA LYS A 192 -32.47 37.53 5.43
C LYS A 192 -32.81 37.93 4.00
N ILE A 193 -33.08 39.21 3.75
CA ILE A 193 -33.42 39.71 2.41
C ILE A 193 -32.21 39.56 1.47
N GLU A 194 -31.00 39.89 1.93
CA GLU A 194 -29.77 39.71 1.14
C GLU A 194 -29.54 38.22 0.80
N GLN A 195 -29.68 37.32 1.77
CA GLN A 195 -29.52 35.88 1.54
C GLN A 195 -30.57 35.29 0.60
N MET A 196 -31.78 35.85 0.60
CA MET A 196 -32.90 35.36 -0.21
C MET A 196 -32.67 35.49 -1.73
N PHE A 197 -31.87 36.47 -2.16
CA PHE A 197 -31.55 36.71 -3.57
C PHE A 197 -30.22 36.09 -4.04
N ALA A 198 -29.50 35.43 -3.14
CA ALA A 198 -28.31 34.69 -3.52
C ALA A 198 -28.69 33.34 -4.17
N LEU A 199 -28.00 32.97 -5.24
CA LEU A 199 -28.36 31.80 -6.06
C LEU A 199 -28.37 30.48 -5.29
N HIS A 200 -27.53 30.33 -4.27
CA HIS A 200 -27.53 29.15 -3.40
C HIS A 200 -28.86 28.94 -2.65
N SER A 201 -29.63 30.00 -2.42
CA SER A 201 -30.93 29.98 -1.75
C SER A 201 -32.10 29.66 -2.69
N LEU A 202 -31.89 29.78 -4.01
CA LEU A 202 -32.90 29.60 -5.06
C LEU A 202 -32.78 28.25 -5.76
N THR A 203 -32.08 27.31 -5.12
CA THR A 203 -31.35 26.21 -5.76
C THR A 203 -32.22 25.38 -6.72
N GLU A 204 -31.90 25.41 -8.01
CA GLU A 204 -32.39 24.40 -8.96
C GLU A 204 -31.43 23.21 -8.95
N ALA A 205 -31.96 21.98 -9.04
CA ALA A 205 -31.18 20.75 -8.93
C ALA A 205 -30.07 20.63 -10.00
N GLU A 206 -30.21 21.37 -11.09
CA GLU A 206 -29.36 21.29 -12.29
C GLU A 206 -28.14 22.24 -12.25
N ILE A 207 -28.16 23.27 -11.40
CA ILE A 207 -27.11 24.32 -11.39
C ILE A 207 -25.86 23.81 -10.67
N LEU A 208 -24.73 23.76 -11.36
CA LEU A 208 -23.44 23.26 -10.83
C LEU A 208 -23.58 21.87 -10.17
N PRO A 209 -23.70 20.80 -10.98
CA PRO A 209 -23.97 19.45 -10.49
C PRO A 209 -22.91 18.96 -9.50
N ILE A 210 -23.35 18.27 -8.44
CA ILE A 210 -22.43 17.74 -7.41
C ILE A 210 -21.43 16.75 -8.01
N GLN A 211 -21.84 15.92 -8.98
CA GLN A 211 -20.93 14.95 -9.61
C GLN A 211 -19.76 15.64 -10.32
N LEU A 212 -20.02 16.73 -11.03
CA LEU A 212 -18.99 17.53 -11.70
C LEU A 212 -17.95 18.04 -10.68
N LEU A 213 -18.41 18.57 -9.55
CA LEU A 213 -17.53 19.03 -8.48
C LEU A 213 -16.76 17.90 -7.80
N MET A 214 -17.39 16.73 -7.61
CA MET A 214 -16.71 15.55 -7.08
C MET A 214 -15.56 15.13 -7.99
N ASP A 215 -15.80 15.02 -9.29
CA ASP A 215 -14.77 14.62 -10.26
C ASP A 215 -13.62 15.64 -10.29
N SER A 216 -13.93 16.94 -10.34
CA SER A 216 -12.90 18.00 -10.32
C SER A 216 -12.12 18.08 -9.00
N LEU A 217 -12.77 17.87 -7.85
CA LEU A 217 -12.10 17.79 -6.55
C LEU A 217 -11.21 16.55 -6.44
N ASP A 218 -11.67 15.40 -6.92
CA ASP A 218 -10.83 14.20 -6.95
C ASP A 218 -9.64 14.39 -7.89
N GLU A 219 -9.81 15.02 -9.05
CA GLU A 219 -8.69 15.27 -9.95
C GLU A 219 -7.62 16.18 -9.33
N ILE A 220 -8.01 17.32 -8.76
CA ILE A 220 -7.06 18.29 -8.19
C ILE A 220 -6.32 17.74 -6.96
N CYS A 221 -6.98 16.94 -6.11
CA CYS A 221 -6.36 16.33 -4.92
C CYS A 221 -5.18 15.40 -5.25
N PHE A 222 -5.11 14.84 -6.46
CA PHE A 222 -3.99 14.00 -6.93
C PHE A 222 -3.12 14.70 -7.99
N ALA A 223 -3.36 15.98 -8.26
CA ALA A 223 -2.62 16.76 -9.26
C ALA A 223 -1.44 17.54 -8.68
N THR A 224 -1.04 17.28 -7.44
CA THR A 224 -0.03 18.04 -6.70
C THR A 224 1.32 18.15 -7.43
N ALA A 225 1.77 17.04 -8.02
CA ALA A 225 3.00 17.01 -8.82
C ALA A 225 2.92 17.86 -10.10
N GLN A 226 1.72 18.27 -10.53
CA GLN A 226 1.51 19.09 -11.72
C GLN A 226 1.60 20.59 -11.43
N PHE A 227 1.25 21.03 -10.22
CA PHE A 227 1.19 22.45 -9.89
C PHE A 227 2.30 22.94 -8.95
N LEU A 228 2.85 22.08 -8.09
CA LEU A 228 4.00 22.42 -7.24
C LEU A 228 5.32 22.33 -8.02
N ASP A 229 6.29 23.15 -7.61
CA ASP A 229 7.68 22.99 -8.03
C ASP A 229 8.16 21.56 -7.71
N PRO A 230 8.81 20.85 -8.65
CA PRO A 230 9.24 19.47 -8.43
C PRO A 230 10.13 19.27 -7.20
N THR A 231 10.94 20.27 -6.86
CA THR A 231 11.84 20.27 -5.69
C THR A 231 11.04 20.37 -4.40
N ILE A 232 10.07 21.30 -4.36
CA ILE A 232 9.18 21.49 -3.20
C ILE A 232 8.27 20.26 -3.03
N TYR A 233 7.67 19.78 -4.12
CA TYR A 233 6.88 18.55 -4.12
C TYR A 233 7.69 17.37 -3.59
N ARG A 234 8.95 17.25 -4.01
CA ARG A 234 9.85 16.19 -3.56
C ARG A 234 10.09 16.25 -2.05
N ILE A 235 10.35 17.42 -1.48
CA ILE A 235 10.49 17.61 -0.02
C ILE A 235 9.20 17.23 0.68
N MET A 236 8.06 17.75 0.22
CA MET A 236 6.76 17.50 0.85
C MET A 236 6.35 16.03 0.79
N SER A 237 6.62 15.33 -0.31
CA SER A 237 6.35 13.89 -0.44
C SER A 237 7.13 13.01 0.54
N LEU A 238 8.25 13.52 1.08
CA LEU A 238 9.04 12.82 2.08
C LEU A 238 8.62 13.16 3.51
N SER A 239 8.22 14.41 3.76
CA SER A 239 7.73 14.87 5.06
C SER A 239 6.32 14.35 5.34
N TYR A 240 5.45 14.34 4.33
CA TYR A 240 4.07 13.86 4.37
C TYR A 240 3.93 12.69 3.41
N GLU A 241 3.97 11.47 3.95
CA GLU A 241 4.05 10.25 3.12
C GLU A 241 2.75 9.94 2.39
N ASP A 242 1.61 10.28 2.99
CA ASP A 242 0.29 9.96 2.43
C ASP A 242 -0.35 11.17 1.74
N ARG A 243 -0.45 12.29 2.47
CA ARG A 243 -1.13 13.51 2.05
C ARG A 243 -0.77 14.70 2.94
N PHE A 244 -1.00 15.91 2.44
CA PHE A 244 -0.88 17.17 3.19
C PHE A 244 -1.93 18.20 2.73
N ASN A 245 -2.13 19.29 3.46
CA ASN A 245 -2.95 20.44 3.03
C ASN A 245 -2.09 21.70 2.78
N LEU A 246 -2.63 22.74 2.14
CA LEU A 246 -1.81 23.92 1.80
C LEU A 246 -1.35 24.72 3.02
N GLN A 247 -2.06 24.60 4.15
CA GLN A 247 -1.64 25.20 5.41
C GLN A 247 -0.36 24.51 5.93
N GLU A 248 -0.34 23.19 6.00
CA GLU A 248 0.82 22.38 6.37
C GLU A 248 2.02 22.66 5.44
N LEU A 249 1.76 22.86 4.14
CA LEU A 249 2.79 23.29 3.18
C LEU A 249 3.44 24.62 3.57
N ASN A 250 2.64 25.60 3.97
CA ASN A 250 3.14 26.91 4.41
C ASN A 250 3.84 26.83 5.77
N GLU A 251 3.36 26.00 6.68
CA GLU A 251 3.99 25.78 8.00
C GLU A 251 5.36 25.10 7.88
N HIS A 252 5.57 24.27 6.84
CA HIS A 252 6.85 23.60 6.57
C HIS A 252 7.89 24.45 5.83
N ILE A 253 7.66 25.75 5.63
CA ILE A 253 8.57 26.61 4.87
C ILE A 253 10.01 26.57 5.37
N GLU A 254 10.24 26.51 6.68
CA GLU A 254 11.59 26.50 7.25
C GLU A 254 12.37 25.26 6.81
N ASP A 255 11.77 24.08 6.92
CA ASP A 255 12.40 22.83 6.50
C ASP A 255 12.57 22.79 4.98
N ILE A 256 11.61 23.34 4.23
CA ILE A 256 11.73 23.43 2.77
C ILE A 256 12.95 24.26 2.40
N ILE A 257 13.13 25.44 2.99
CA ILE A 257 14.29 26.31 2.73
C ILE A 257 15.60 25.59 3.04
N LEU A 258 15.69 24.86 4.15
CA LEU A 258 16.89 24.09 4.52
C LEU A 258 17.24 22.99 3.50
N LEU A 259 16.23 22.46 2.81
CA LEU A 259 16.37 21.27 1.97
C LEU A 259 16.36 21.54 0.46
N LEU A 260 16.01 22.76 0.03
CA LEU A 260 15.84 23.12 -1.38
C LEU A 260 17.04 22.75 -2.26
N ASP A 261 18.26 23.10 -1.84
CA ASP A 261 19.45 22.83 -2.64
C ASP A 261 19.77 21.33 -2.71
N HIS A 262 19.66 20.62 -1.58
CA HIS A 262 19.86 19.16 -1.54
C HIS A 262 18.83 18.42 -2.40
N ALA A 263 17.58 18.88 -2.38
CA ALA A 263 16.49 18.32 -3.16
C ALA A 263 16.68 18.54 -4.67
N TYR A 264 17.27 19.67 -5.06
CA TYR A 264 17.61 19.95 -6.45
C TYR A 264 18.83 19.16 -6.92
N GLU A 265 19.90 19.13 -6.13
CA GLU A 265 21.17 18.50 -6.52
C GLU A 265 21.08 16.97 -6.51
N ARG A 266 20.41 16.39 -5.50
CA ARG A 266 20.32 14.94 -5.29
C ARG A 266 18.92 14.49 -4.87
N PRO A 267 17.89 14.70 -5.72
CA PRO A 267 16.49 14.40 -5.37
C PRO A 267 16.25 12.95 -4.93
N ASN A 268 16.96 12.00 -5.55
CA ASN A 268 16.81 10.57 -5.24
C ASN A 268 17.33 10.21 -3.84
N LEU A 269 18.35 10.92 -3.33
CA LEU A 269 18.95 10.64 -2.02
C LEU A 269 18.32 11.45 -0.88
N LEU A 270 17.43 12.40 -1.21
CA LEU A 270 16.80 13.29 -0.23
C LEU A 270 16.09 12.51 0.88
N GLY A 271 15.55 11.32 0.58
CA GLY A 271 14.94 10.42 1.55
C GLY A 271 15.79 10.15 2.79
N PHE A 272 17.13 10.16 2.68
CA PHE A 272 18.06 9.89 3.78
C PHE A 272 18.20 11.03 4.79
N ILE A 273 17.74 12.23 4.47
CA ILE A 273 17.77 13.37 5.39
C ILE A 273 16.96 13.11 6.66
N ARG A 274 15.90 12.27 6.57
CA ARG A 274 15.14 11.81 7.74
C ARG A 274 16.01 11.08 8.77
N LEU A 275 17.15 10.52 8.35
CA LEU A 275 18.10 9.80 9.19
C LEU A 275 19.22 10.71 9.73
N MET A 276 19.25 11.98 9.32
CA MET A 276 20.27 12.97 9.71
C MET A 276 19.74 13.94 10.77
N HIS A 277 20.64 14.47 11.58
CA HIS A 277 20.37 15.53 12.53
C HIS A 277 19.82 16.79 11.82
N ARG A 278 18.76 17.43 12.33
CA ARG A 278 18.13 18.59 11.65
C ARG A 278 19.08 19.78 11.54
N ASP A 279 19.92 19.96 12.56
CA ASP A 279 20.94 21.00 12.65
C ASP A 279 21.97 20.95 11.51
N VAL A 280 22.22 19.78 10.92
CA VAL A 280 23.14 19.65 9.78
C VAL A 280 22.47 19.88 8.43
N TRP A 281 21.14 20.03 8.35
CA TRP A 281 20.45 20.14 7.05
C TRP A 281 20.89 21.36 6.23
N ALA A 282 21.29 22.45 6.89
CA ALA A 282 21.84 23.64 6.24
C ALA A 282 23.27 23.47 5.71
N GLU A 283 23.98 22.42 6.12
CA GLU A 283 25.36 22.19 5.70
C GLU A 283 25.42 21.72 4.24
N GLN A 284 26.51 22.04 3.56
CA GLN A 284 26.76 21.58 2.20
C GLN A 284 27.21 20.11 2.21
N ASP A 285 26.98 19.40 1.10
CA ASP A 285 27.49 18.04 0.86
C ASP A 285 27.05 16.97 1.88
N ILE A 286 25.97 17.17 2.64
CA ILE A 286 25.46 16.15 3.59
C ILE A 286 25.08 14.84 2.89
N LEU A 287 24.64 14.89 1.63
CA LEU A 287 24.32 13.73 0.79
C LEU A 287 25.53 13.21 -0.02
N SER A 288 26.76 13.60 0.34
CA SER A 288 28.00 13.13 -0.31
C SER A 288 28.30 11.65 -0.03
N HIS A 289 29.01 11.01 -0.96
CA HIS A 289 29.33 9.58 -0.87
C HIS A 289 30.15 9.21 0.39
N SER A 290 31.04 10.10 0.85
CA SER A 290 31.87 9.90 2.05
C SER A 290 31.01 9.64 3.28
N ASN A 291 29.92 10.38 3.44
CA ASN A 291 29.06 10.29 4.61
C ASN A 291 28.35 8.93 4.76
N PHE A 292 28.18 8.18 3.67
CA PHE A 292 27.54 6.86 3.70
C PHE A 292 28.52 5.70 4.00
N VAL A 293 29.82 5.88 3.72
CA VAL A 293 30.87 4.85 3.91
C VAL A 293 31.67 5.07 5.19
N GLN A 294 31.72 6.30 5.69
CA GLN A 294 32.47 6.67 6.89
C GLN A 294 31.53 6.80 8.09
N ALA A 295 32.07 6.61 9.30
CA ALA A 295 31.35 6.87 10.53
C ALA A 295 31.35 8.39 10.79
N THR A 296 30.34 9.08 10.28
CA THR A 296 30.19 10.54 10.43
C THR A 296 29.17 10.88 11.52
N ALA A 297 29.30 12.06 12.12
CA ALA A 297 28.44 12.52 13.21
C ALA A 297 27.07 13.05 12.75
N ILE A 298 26.83 13.14 11.44
CA ILE A 298 25.59 13.71 10.87
C ILE A 298 24.36 12.81 11.10
N TRP A 299 24.58 11.53 11.34
CA TRP A 299 23.52 10.52 11.44
C TRP A 299 22.90 10.49 12.83
N GLN A 300 21.58 10.37 12.89
CA GLN A 300 20.86 10.18 14.14
C GLN A 300 21.13 8.78 14.74
N LYS A 301 20.94 8.63 16.05
CA LYS A 301 21.09 7.35 16.77
C LYS A 301 20.20 6.22 16.22
N LYS A 302 19.07 6.55 15.60
CA LYS A 302 18.13 5.58 15.02
C LYS A 302 18.69 4.82 13.80
N CYS A 303 19.82 5.24 13.24
CA CYS A 303 20.52 4.49 12.19
C CYS A 303 21.13 3.16 12.68
N GLY A 304 21.12 2.90 14.00
CA GLY A 304 21.68 1.69 14.60
C GLY A 304 23.19 1.78 14.70
N LYS A 305 23.92 1.28 13.69
CA LYS A 305 25.38 1.26 13.66
C LYS A 305 25.94 1.96 12.42
N LEU A 306 27.10 2.61 12.58
CA LEU A 306 27.78 3.34 11.51
C LEU A 306 29.07 2.65 11.06
N PRO A 307 29.50 2.80 9.80
CA PRO A 307 28.87 3.55 8.70
C PRO A 307 27.55 2.93 8.26
N LEU A 308 26.75 3.67 7.47
CA LEU A 308 25.43 3.22 7.03
C LEU A 308 25.51 1.95 6.15
N LEU A 309 26.57 1.83 5.36
CA LEU A 309 26.92 0.62 4.61
C LEU A 309 28.41 0.31 4.79
N ASP A 310 28.74 -0.97 4.92
CA ASP A 310 30.08 -1.42 5.30
C ASP A 310 31.10 -1.44 4.15
N ASN A 311 30.65 -1.31 2.90
CA ASN A 311 31.51 -1.31 1.72
C ASN A 311 31.17 -0.22 0.69
N ASN A 312 32.22 0.26 0.00
CA ASN A 312 32.11 1.26 -1.06
C ASN A 312 31.20 0.81 -2.20
N ARG A 313 31.21 -0.48 -2.54
CA ARG A 313 30.42 -1.02 -3.63
C ARG A 313 28.92 -0.86 -3.40
N ALA A 314 28.42 -1.17 -2.20
CA ALA A 314 27.00 -1.02 -1.91
C ALA A 314 26.57 0.45 -1.94
N VAL A 315 27.40 1.37 -1.45
CA VAL A 315 27.12 2.81 -1.55
C VAL A 315 27.08 3.27 -3.00
N ARG A 316 28.06 2.89 -3.83
CA ARG A 316 28.04 3.20 -5.27
C ARG A 316 26.83 2.62 -6.00
N TRP A 317 26.40 1.42 -5.61
CA TRP A 317 25.18 0.81 -6.15
C TRP A 317 23.95 1.61 -5.74
N MET A 318 23.84 1.96 -4.45
CA MET A 318 22.74 2.76 -3.90
C MET A 318 22.62 4.12 -4.60
N PHE A 319 23.74 4.81 -4.83
CA PHE A 319 23.76 6.12 -5.51
C PHE A 319 23.25 6.09 -6.96
N LYS A 320 23.16 4.91 -7.57
CA LYS A 320 22.63 4.72 -8.93
C LYS A 320 21.15 4.35 -8.96
N GLN A 321 20.50 4.22 -7.80
CA GLN A 321 19.10 3.83 -7.72
C GLN A 321 18.15 5.03 -7.83
N SER A 322 16.92 4.76 -8.25
CA SER A 322 15.84 5.75 -8.31
C SER A 322 15.33 6.15 -6.92
N ALA A 323 14.64 7.29 -6.83
CA ALA A 323 13.94 7.75 -5.62
C ALA A 323 13.07 6.66 -4.97
N GLU A 324 12.25 5.92 -5.73
CA GLU A 324 11.35 4.88 -5.17
C GLU A 324 12.08 3.83 -4.31
N VAL A 325 13.22 3.33 -4.81
CA VAL A 325 14.06 2.37 -4.10
C VAL A 325 14.73 3.03 -2.89
N LEU A 326 15.26 4.25 -3.05
CA LEU A 326 16.01 4.94 -2.01
C LEU A 326 15.15 5.45 -0.87
N ASP A 327 13.91 5.82 -1.13
CA ASP A 327 12.94 6.25 -0.11
C ASP A 327 12.47 5.07 0.73
N TRP A 328 12.19 3.93 0.08
CA TRP A 328 11.92 2.71 0.83
C TRP A 328 13.13 2.32 1.68
N LEU A 329 14.33 2.42 1.13
CA LEU A 329 15.54 2.14 1.89
C LEU A 329 15.70 3.08 3.09
N SER A 330 15.56 4.40 2.91
CA SER A 330 15.74 5.37 3.99
C SER A 330 14.75 5.15 5.16
N ARG A 331 13.55 4.63 4.88
CA ARG A 331 12.57 4.21 5.90
C ARG A 331 12.98 2.94 6.65
N ASN A 332 13.70 2.03 6.01
CA ASN A 332 13.96 0.69 6.50
C ASN A 332 15.42 0.43 6.92
N PHE A 333 16.32 1.41 6.74
CA PHE A 333 17.76 1.27 7.01
C PHE A 333 18.09 0.98 8.49
N GLN A 334 17.17 1.28 9.41
CA GLN A 334 17.27 0.90 10.84
C GLN A 334 17.31 -0.63 11.05
N HIS A 335 16.82 -1.41 10.08
CA HIS A 335 16.86 -2.86 10.12
C HIS A 335 18.15 -3.35 9.44
N SER A 336 19.12 -3.83 10.22
CA SER A 336 20.40 -4.32 9.69
C SER A 336 20.26 -5.41 8.61
N ASN A 337 19.15 -6.16 8.59
CA ASN A 337 18.83 -7.12 7.53
C ASN A 337 18.73 -6.45 6.14
N VAL A 338 18.23 -5.21 6.08
CA VAL A 338 18.10 -4.45 4.84
C VAL A 338 19.48 -4.07 4.30
N ARG A 339 20.41 -3.69 5.18
CA ARG A 339 21.81 -3.42 4.82
C ARG A 339 22.48 -4.65 4.20
N VAL A 340 22.23 -5.83 4.77
CA VAL A 340 22.69 -7.10 4.22
C VAL A 340 22.09 -7.35 2.84
N ALA A 341 20.78 -7.15 2.66
CA ALA A 341 20.11 -7.33 1.38
C ALA A 341 20.64 -6.37 0.30
N VAL A 342 20.82 -5.09 0.63
CA VAL A 342 21.42 -4.07 -0.25
C VAL A 342 22.84 -4.46 -0.66
N THR A 343 23.66 -4.89 0.30
CA THR A 343 25.03 -5.30 0.03
C THR A 343 25.08 -6.53 -0.89
N ALA A 344 24.22 -7.53 -0.64
CA ALA A 344 24.09 -8.69 -1.50
C ALA A 344 23.65 -8.33 -2.93
N LEU A 345 22.67 -7.45 -3.07
CA LEU A 345 22.14 -7.03 -4.36
C LEU A 345 23.14 -6.18 -5.15
N SER A 346 24.03 -5.43 -4.47
CA SER A 346 25.11 -4.68 -5.12
C SER A 346 26.12 -5.55 -5.91
N PHE A 347 26.15 -6.86 -5.64
CA PHE A 347 26.96 -7.82 -6.40
C PHE A 347 26.22 -8.43 -7.61
N VAL A 348 24.93 -8.14 -7.76
CA VAL A 348 24.10 -8.50 -8.91
C VAL A 348 24.12 -7.34 -9.92
N ASP A 349 24.06 -7.66 -11.21
CA ASP A 349 23.90 -6.62 -12.23
C ASP A 349 22.45 -6.14 -12.28
N THR A 350 22.23 -4.87 -11.95
CA THR A 350 20.90 -4.23 -11.92
C THR A 350 20.80 -3.02 -12.84
N GLN A 351 21.78 -2.77 -13.72
CA GLN A 351 21.85 -1.51 -14.49
C GLN A 351 20.65 -1.26 -15.39
N HIS A 352 20.08 -2.32 -15.97
CA HIS A 352 18.96 -2.25 -16.90
C HIS A 352 17.65 -2.81 -16.32
N ILE A 353 17.58 -2.88 -14.99
CA ILE A 353 16.43 -3.45 -14.29
C ILE A 353 15.52 -2.33 -13.79
N HIS A 354 14.22 -2.49 -14.03
CA HIS A 354 13.22 -1.53 -13.60
C HIS A 354 13.22 -1.36 -12.06
N PRO A 355 13.17 -0.12 -11.53
CA PRO A 355 13.15 0.16 -10.09
C PRO A 355 12.16 -0.65 -9.26
N ALA A 356 10.91 -0.76 -9.72
CA ALA A 356 9.88 -1.54 -9.05
C ALA A 356 10.29 -3.01 -8.80
N LEU A 357 11.05 -3.63 -9.70
CA LEU A 357 11.54 -5.01 -9.56
C LEU A 357 12.68 -5.10 -8.54
N ILE A 358 13.56 -4.10 -8.52
CA ILE A 358 14.63 -3.97 -7.53
C ILE A 358 14.02 -3.83 -6.13
N LEU A 359 13.04 -2.93 -5.99
CA LEU A 359 12.32 -2.70 -4.75
C LEU A 359 11.58 -3.97 -4.28
N ALA A 360 10.84 -4.63 -5.17
CA ALA A 360 10.17 -5.89 -4.85
C ALA A 360 11.14 -6.99 -4.39
N THR A 361 12.35 -7.02 -4.95
CA THR A 361 13.41 -7.95 -4.52
C THR A 361 13.91 -7.62 -3.12
N LEU A 362 14.21 -6.36 -2.83
CA LEU A 362 14.63 -5.96 -1.49
C LEU A 362 13.55 -6.25 -0.44
N GLN A 363 12.29 -5.93 -0.73
CA GLN A 363 11.15 -6.20 0.15
C GLN A 363 10.94 -7.70 0.40
N HIS A 364 11.11 -8.55 -0.61
CA HIS A 364 10.98 -9.99 -0.45
C HIS A 364 12.05 -10.57 0.50
N PHE A 365 13.29 -10.07 0.42
CA PHE A 365 14.43 -10.61 1.18
C PHE A 365 14.71 -9.90 2.51
N GLN A 366 14.03 -8.79 2.83
CA GLN A 366 14.30 -7.98 4.02
C GLN A 366 14.27 -8.75 5.36
N PHE A 367 13.51 -9.86 5.44
CA PHE A 367 13.40 -10.66 6.67
C PHE A 367 14.29 -11.91 6.70
N VAL A 368 14.90 -12.30 5.58
CA VAL A 368 15.67 -13.55 5.47
C VAL A 368 17.14 -13.32 5.11
N ALA A 369 17.49 -12.18 4.52
CA ALA A 369 18.86 -11.85 4.09
C ALA A 369 19.89 -12.08 5.21
N ALA A 370 19.60 -11.62 6.43
CA ALA A 370 20.51 -11.76 7.56
C ALA A 370 20.79 -13.20 7.96
N ARG A 371 19.77 -14.07 7.98
CA ARG A 371 19.95 -15.49 8.34
C ARG A 371 20.88 -16.19 7.35
N LEU A 372 20.67 -15.95 6.06
CA LEU A 372 21.50 -16.51 4.99
C LEU A 372 22.93 -15.97 5.03
N PHE A 373 23.08 -14.66 5.29
CA PHE A 373 24.38 -14.03 5.46
C PHE A 373 25.14 -14.63 6.64
N ILE A 374 24.54 -14.67 7.83
CA ILE A 374 25.20 -15.14 9.06
C ILE A 374 25.69 -16.58 8.90
N GLN A 375 24.89 -17.45 8.29
CA GLN A 375 25.25 -18.86 8.13
C GLN A 375 26.46 -19.03 7.21
N ASN A 376 26.45 -18.37 6.04
CA ASN A 376 27.61 -18.44 5.15
C ASN A 376 28.85 -17.71 5.73
N CYS A 377 28.64 -16.61 6.45
CA CYS A 377 29.69 -15.88 7.16
C CYS A 377 30.32 -16.76 8.24
N HIS A 378 29.51 -17.47 9.03
CA HIS A 378 29.96 -18.42 10.04
C HIS A 378 30.78 -19.56 9.43
N THR A 379 30.32 -20.17 8.33
CA THR A 379 31.07 -21.21 7.62
C THR A 379 32.44 -20.71 7.17
N ILE A 380 32.50 -19.56 6.49
CA ILE A 380 33.76 -18.97 6.01
C ILE A 380 34.67 -18.57 7.19
N ALA A 381 34.10 -18.00 8.25
CA ALA A 381 34.83 -17.62 9.44
C ALA A 381 35.50 -18.82 10.12
N HIS A 382 34.83 -19.98 10.13
CA HIS A 382 35.40 -21.21 10.64
C HIS A 382 36.44 -21.82 9.69
N GLU A 383 36.20 -21.82 8.38
CA GLU A 383 37.15 -22.35 7.37
C GLU A 383 38.46 -21.55 7.31
N HIS A 384 38.40 -20.24 7.55
CA HIS A 384 39.54 -19.33 7.48
C HIS A 384 40.02 -18.82 8.85
N ASP A 385 39.57 -19.45 9.93
CA ASP A 385 39.97 -19.17 11.32
C ASP A 385 39.90 -17.68 11.73
N TRP A 386 38.80 -17.00 11.38
CA TRP A 386 38.63 -15.56 11.63
C TRP A 386 38.67 -15.19 13.11
N PHE A 387 38.30 -16.10 14.01
CA PHE A 387 38.27 -15.84 15.45
C PHE A 387 39.66 -15.74 16.08
N ASN A 388 40.68 -16.32 15.45
CA ASN A 388 42.09 -16.21 15.85
C ASN A 388 42.89 -15.23 14.96
N HIS A 389 42.23 -14.58 14.00
CA HIS A 389 42.87 -13.65 13.09
C HIS A 389 43.37 -12.39 13.82
N GLU A 390 44.59 -11.91 13.51
CA GLU A 390 45.23 -10.77 14.20
C GLU A 390 44.40 -9.49 14.22
N LYS A 391 43.62 -9.25 13.17
CA LYS A 391 42.71 -8.09 13.05
C LYS A 391 41.43 -8.21 13.88
N ASN A 392 41.07 -9.40 14.37
CA ASN A 392 39.89 -9.58 15.22
C ASN A 392 40.27 -9.33 16.68
N LEU A 393 39.97 -8.11 17.14
CA LEU A 393 40.27 -7.69 18.51
C LEU A 393 39.07 -7.84 19.45
N GLN A 394 37.88 -8.17 18.94
CA GLN A 394 36.63 -7.91 19.65
C GLN A 394 35.74 -9.13 19.84
N PHE A 395 35.84 -10.19 19.02
CA PHE A 395 34.82 -11.24 19.01
C PHE A 395 35.39 -12.64 19.20
N VAL A 396 34.63 -13.48 19.89
CA VAL A 396 34.90 -14.91 20.09
C VAL A 396 33.65 -15.70 19.78
N LEU A 397 33.82 -16.84 19.12
CA LEU A 397 32.71 -17.75 18.87
C LEU A 397 32.27 -18.43 20.17
N HIS A 398 30.97 -18.47 20.43
CA HIS A 398 30.43 -19.18 21.58
C HIS A 398 30.82 -20.67 21.54
N GLN A 399 31.81 -21.04 22.34
CA GLN A 399 32.20 -22.43 22.62
C GLN A 399 31.85 -22.77 24.07
N LYS A 400 31.61 -24.05 24.36
CA LYS A 400 31.24 -24.54 25.71
C LYS A 400 32.30 -24.28 26.79
N TYR A 401 33.52 -23.88 26.41
CA TYR A 401 34.60 -23.52 27.31
C TYR A 401 35.21 -22.18 26.86
N GLN A 402 35.01 -21.13 27.64
CA GLN A 402 35.75 -19.88 27.51
C GLN A 402 36.90 -19.88 28.51
N GLN A 403 38.08 -19.47 28.05
CA GLN A 403 39.19 -19.20 28.94
C GLN A 403 38.80 -18.00 29.82
N HIS A 404 39.08 -18.07 31.13
CA HIS A 404 38.66 -17.08 32.11
C HIS A 404 39.17 -15.65 31.84
N ASP A 405 40.17 -15.48 30.98
CA ASP A 405 40.84 -14.21 30.70
C ASP A 405 40.49 -13.60 29.31
N ASP A 406 39.56 -14.19 28.56
CA ASP A 406 39.15 -13.62 27.25
C ASP A 406 38.02 -12.60 27.42
N HIS A 407 38.36 -11.31 27.34
CA HIS A 407 37.42 -10.19 27.48
C HIS A 407 36.64 -9.83 26.20
N ARG A 408 36.83 -10.59 25.12
CA ARG A 408 36.13 -10.35 23.85
C ARG A 408 34.64 -10.71 23.93
N VAL A 409 33.83 -10.05 23.09
CA VAL A 409 32.38 -10.25 23.00
C VAL A 409 32.07 -11.61 22.38
N VAL A 410 31.23 -12.38 23.08
CA VAL A 410 30.83 -13.73 22.69
C VAL A 410 29.68 -13.66 21.67
N ILE A 411 29.87 -14.23 20.49
CA ILE A 411 28.86 -14.24 19.44
C ILE A 411 28.48 -15.66 19.03
N SER A 412 27.22 -15.84 18.62
CA SER A 412 26.70 -17.09 18.06
C SER A 412 26.16 -16.86 16.65
N PRO A 413 25.98 -17.91 15.81
CA PRO A 413 25.42 -17.77 14.46
C PRO A 413 23.90 -17.53 14.51
N SER A 414 23.51 -16.37 15.06
CA SER A 414 22.14 -15.94 15.29
C SER A 414 21.96 -14.49 14.84
N ILE A 415 20.74 -14.17 14.36
CA ILE A 415 20.35 -12.83 13.91
C ILE A 415 20.53 -11.76 15.00
N LEU A 416 20.49 -12.16 16.28
CA LEU A 416 20.73 -11.27 17.41
C LEU A 416 22.15 -10.67 17.41
N TYR A 417 23.10 -11.34 16.77
CA TYR A 417 24.49 -10.90 16.66
C TYR A 417 24.84 -10.39 15.25
N LEU A 418 23.83 -10.04 14.44
CA LEU A 418 24.03 -9.69 13.03
C LEU A 418 25.05 -8.56 12.86
N ASP A 419 24.94 -7.53 13.69
CA ASP A 419 25.83 -6.39 13.60
C ASP A 419 27.26 -6.75 13.98
N GLU A 420 27.44 -7.61 14.99
CA GLU A 420 28.76 -8.13 15.39
C GLU A 420 29.38 -8.97 14.27
N TRP A 421 28.56 -9.78 13.56
CA TRP A 421 29.00 -10.52 12.38
C TRP A 421 29.44 -9.59 11.23
N LEU A 422 28.73 -8.47 11.02
CA LEU A 422 29.12 -7.46 10.02
C LEU A 422 30.45 -6.79 10.39
N ILE A 423 30.63 -6.45 11.67
CA ILE A 423 31.88 -5.85 12.17
C ILE A 423 33.04 -6.84 12.05
N LEU A 424 32.86 -8.11 12.47
CA LEU A 424 33.88 -9.14 12.35
C LEU A 424 34.33 -9.32 10.91
N MET A 425 33.38 -9.46 9.97
CA MET A 425 33.68 -9.55 8.54
C MET A 425 34.50 -8.35 8.07
N ARG A 426 34.11 -7.13 8.48
CA ARG A 426 34.81 -5.90 8.09
C ARG A 426 36.23 -5.81 8.68
N GLN A 427 36.43 -6.25 9.93
CA GLN A 427 37.75 -6.25 10.58
C GLN A 427 38.72 -7.20 9.86
N VAL A 428 38.26 -8.40 9.53
CA VAL A 428 39.10 -9.44 8.93
C VAL A 428 39.34 -9.16 7.44
N LEU A 429 38.27 -8.88 6.68
CA LEU A 429 38.34 -8.74 5.21
C LEU A 429 38.65 -7.31 4.73
N GLY A 430 38.50 -6.30 5.58
CA GLY A 430 38.70 -4.90 5.20
C GLY A 430 37.75 -4.45 4.08
N ALA A 431 38.28 -3.71 3.11
CA ALA A 431 37.53 -3.17 1.96
C ALA A 431 37.65 -4.04 0.68
N GLU A 432 38.04 -5.31 0.81
CA GLU A 432 38.25 -6.20 -0.33
C GLU A 432 36.93 -6.74 -0.91
N ASP A 433 36.41 -6.08 -1.94
CA ASP A 433 35.13 -6.42 -2.58
C ASP A 433 35.04 -7.90 -3.00
N GLN A 434 36.13 -8.51 -3.46
CA GLN A 434 36.13 -9.91 -3.88
C GLN A 434 35.96 -10.88 -2.71
N ALA A 435 36.59 -10.59 -1.57
CA ALA A 435 36.48 -11.40 -0.36
C ALA A 435 35.07 -11.26 0.24
N ILE A 436 34.57 -10.02 0.33
CA ILE A 436 33.20 -9.74 0.78
C ILE A 436 32.19 -10.44 -0.14
N LYS A 437 32.38 -10.40 -1.46
CA LYS A 437 31.50 -11.10 -2.41
C LYS A 437 31.37 -12.60 -2.11
N LYS A 438 32.43 -13.28 -1.66
CA LYS A 438 32.36 -14.71 -1.31
C LYS A 438 31.40 -14.96 -0.14
N VAL A 439 31.36 -14.05 0.84
CA VAL A 439 30.45 -14.11 1.98
C VAL A 439 28.99 -13.91 1.56
N TYR A 440 28.75 -13.00 0.62
CA TYR A 440 27.39 -12.69 0.14
C TYR A 440 26.91 -13.60 -1.00
N LEU A 441 27.79 -14.43 -1.56
CA LEU A 441 27.56 -15.16 -2.82
C LEU A 441 26.28 -16.01 -2.83
N PRO A 442 25.95 -16.80 -1.78
CA PRO A 442 24.72 -17.59 -1.78
C PRO A 442 23.47 -16.71 -1.82
N LEU A 443 23.44 -15.65 -1.00
CA LEU A 443 22.34 -14.69 -0.94
C LEU A 443 22.17 -13.95 -2.28
N SER A 444 23.27 -13.43 -2.85
CA SER A 444 23.26 -12.75 -4.15
C SER A 444 22.71 -13.66 -5.27
N ARG A 445 23.04 -14.95 -5.28
CA ARG A 445 22.53 -15.91 -6.27
C ARG A 445 21.02 -16.12 -6.15
N ILE A 446 20.52 -16.28 -4.93
CA ILE A 446 19.09 -16.46 -4.68
C ILE A 446 18.31 -15.19 -5.07
N MET A 447 18.80 -14.01 -4.66
CA MET A 447 18.22 -12.72 -5.03
C MET A 447 18.24 -12.50 -6.54
N GLN A 448 19.33 -12.87 -7.22
CA GLN A 448 19.44 -12.80 -8.68
C GLN A 448 18.43 -13.72 -9.36
N ALA A 449 18.25 -14.95 -8.89
CA ALA A 449 17.28 -15.88 -9.46
C ALA A 449 15.83 -15.38 -9.31
N TYR A 450 15.49 -14.80 -8.16
CA TYR A 450 14.20 -14.13 -7.94
C TYR A 450 14.01 -12.94 -8.90
N LEU A 451 15.01 -12.05 -8.97
CA LEU A 451 14.95 -10.86 -9.79
C LEU A 451 14.83 -11.21 -11.29
N GLN A 452 15.60 -12.18 -11.77
CA GLN A 452 15.51 -12.68 -13.14
C GLN A 452 14.14 -13.29 -13.46
N HIS A 453 13.51 -13.95 -12.48
CA HIS A 453 12.16 -14.45 -12.65
C HIS A 453 11.15 -13.29 -12.79
N LEU A 454 11.23 -12.27 -11.94
CA LEU A 454 10.39 -11.07 -12.05
C LEU A 454 10.57 -10.35 -13.39
N VAL A 455 11.81 -10.22 -13.87
CA VAL A 455 12.09 -9.64 -15.20
C VAL A 455 11.41 -10.46 -16.31
N ARG A 456 11.48 -11.79 -16.25
CA ARG A 456 10.80 -12.66 -17.24
C ARG A 456 9.28 -12.52 -17.18
N CYS A 457 8.70 -12.44 -15.98
CA CYS A 457 7.25 -12.28 -15.81
C CYS A 457 6.73 -10.93 -16.33
N THR A 458 7.57 -9.89 -16.31
CA THR A 458 7.18 -8.52 -16.66
C THR A 458 7.67 -8.05 -18.03
N GLN A 459 8.44 -8.87 -18.76
CA GLN A 459 9.06 -8.49 -20.05
C GLN A 459 8.05 -7.98 -21.11
N HIS A 460 6.82 -8.47 -21.08
CA HIS A 460 5.77 -8.09 -22.03
C HIS A 460 4.86 -6.96 -21.54
N LEU A 461 5.06 -6.48 -20.31
CA LEU A 461 4.21 -5.44 -19.74
C LEU A 461 4.60 -4.05 -20.27
N PRO A 462 3.61 -3.20 -20.59
CA PRO A 462 3.83 -1.78 -20.80
C PRO A 462 4.50 -1.11 -19.58
N GLN A 463 5.36 -0.12 -19.85
CA GLN A 463 6.07 0.65 -18.82
C GLN A 463 5.12 1.25 -17.76
N ALA A 464 3.97 1.76 -18.19
CA ALA A 464 2.96 2.34 -17.28
C ALA A 464 2.37 1.32 -16.29
N LEU A 465 2.48 0.02 -16.56
CA LEU A 465 2.00 -1.04 -15.67
C LEU A 465 3.07 -1.54 -14.69
N MET A 466 4.33 -1.09 -14.84
CA MET A 466 5.43 -1.54 -13.99
C MET A 466 5.31 -1.04 -12.54
N ASP A 467 4.65 0.09 -12.32
CA ASP A 467 4.41 0.63 -10.98
C ASP A 467 3.36 -0.18 -10.19
N TYR A 468 2.60 -1.03 -10.89
CA TYR A 468 1.48 -1.82 -10.35
C TYR A 468 1.80 -3.31 -10.15
N ILE A 469 3.07 -3.73 -10.32
CA ILE A 469 3.47 -5.13 -10.17
C ILE A 469 3.27 -5.64 -8.74
N ARG A 470 3.41 -4.75 -7.74
CA ARG A 470 3.25 -5.07 -6.33
C ARG A 470 1.75 -5.14 -5.97
N PRO A 471 1.31 -6.09 -5.15
CA PRO A 471 -0.11 -6.21 -4.79
C PRO A 471 -0.69 -4.93 -4.18
N GLU A 472 0.08 -4.22 -3.36
CA GLU A 472 -0.37 -3.03 -2.63
C GLU A 472 -0.66 -1.85 -3.58
N THR A 473 0.10 -1.72 -4.66
CA THR A 473 -0.09 -0.62 -5.62
C THR A 473 -1.28 -0.86 -6.56
N GLN A 474 -1.81 -2.08 -6.64
CA GLN A 474 -3.01 -2.39 -7.44
C GLN A 474 -4.30 -1.77 -6.85
N GLU A 475 -4.27 -1.25 -5.62
CA GLU A 475 -5.40 -0.51 -5.02
C GLU A 475 -5.47 0.94 -5.50
N ASN A 476 -4.45 1.43 -6.21
CA ASN A 476 -4.36 2.81 -6.68
C ASN A 476 -5.46 3.14 -7.69
N ARG A 477 -5.97 4.38 -7.64
CA ARG A 477 -7.12 4.85 -8.44
C ARG A 477 -6.95 4.66 -9.94
N GLN A 478 -5.73 4.83 -10.44
CA GLN A 478 -5.44 4.81 -11.87
C GLN A 478 -5.25 3.39 -12.41
N PHE A 479 -5.01 2.38 -11.57
CA PHE A 479 -4.63 1.04 -12.01
C PHE A 479 -5.61 0.43 -13.02
N LEU A 480 -6.92 0.43 -12.69
CA LEU A 480 -7.96 -0.09 -13.58
C LEU A 480 -8.13 0.73 -14.86
N SER A 481 -7.80 2.03 -14.82
CA SER A 481 -7.80 2.88 -16.02
C SER A 481 -6.66 2.50 -16.96
N VAL A 482 -5.44 2.35 -16.41
CA VAL A 482 -4.24 1.98 -17.17
C VAL A 482 -4.38 0.58 -17.77
N LEU A 483 -4.94 -0.40 -17.03
CA LEU A 483 -5.25 -1.73 -17.57
C LEU A 483 -6.19 -1.66 -18.79
N ARG A 484 -7.27 -0.87 -18.70
CA ARG A 484 -8.22 -0.68 -19.80
C ARG A 484 -7.58 -0.02 -21.01
N GLN A 485 -6.74 1.00 -20.80
CA GLN A 485 -6.00 1.67 -21.87
C GLN A 485 -5.11 0.70 -22.65
N HIS A 486 -4.47 -0.24 -21.96
CA HIS A 486 -3.61 -1.26 -22.58
C HIS A 486 -4.33 -2.57 -22.94
N LYS A 487 -5.66 -2.64 -22.78
CA LYS A 487 -6.49 -3.82 -23.09
C LYS A 487 -6.05 -5.11 -22.37
N ILE A 488 -5.57 -4.99 -21.13
CA ILE A 488 -5.17 -6.14 -20.30
C ILE A 488 -6.26 -6.40 -19.26
N GLN A 489 -6.72 -7.65 -19.15
CA GLN A 489 -7.67 -8.05 -18.11
C GLN A 489 -6.98 -8.17 -16.76
N LEU A 490 -7.70 -7.84 -15.68
CA LEU A 490 -7.18 -7.86 -14.32
C LEU A 490 -6.61 -9.23 -13.91
N GLN A 491 -7.35 -10.31 -14.21
CA GLN A 491 -6.93 -11.67 -13.91
C GLN A 491 -5.66 -12.05 -14.68
N ASP A 492 -5.54 -11.64 -15.94
CA ASP A 492 -4.37 -11.96 -16.77
C ASP A 492 -3.12 -11.26 -16.23
N PHE A 493 -3.23 -9.99 -15.85
CA PHE A 493 -2.14 -9.26 -15.19
C PHE A 493 -1.71 -9.96 -13.90
N ARG A 494 -2.67 -10.28 -13.02
CA ARG A 494 -2.37 -10.96 -11.74
C ARG A 494 -1.77 -12.34 -11.96
N ASN A 495 -2.20 -13.08 -12.98
CA ASN A 495 -1.73 -14.44 -13.29
C ASN A 495 -0.23 -14.50 -13.60
N LEU A 496 0.40 -13.40 -14.06
CA LEU A 496 1.84 -13.32 -14.35
C LEU A 496 2.72 -13.54 -13.11
N PHE A 497 2.19 -13.21 -11.93
CA PHE A 497 2.92 -13.23 -10.67
C PHE A 497 2.64 -14.47 -9.82
N TYR A 498 1.99 -15.49 -10.39
CA TYR A 498 1.72 -16.76 -9.68
C TYR A 498 2.63 -17.88 -10.13
N LEU A 499 3.25 -18.53 -9.15
CA LEU A 499 3.93 -19.81 -9.31
C LEU A 499 2.89 -20.93 -9.26
N LYS A 500 2.98 -21.85 -10.21
CA LYS A 500 2.02 -22.95 -10.37
C LYS A 500 2.74 -24.30 -10.31
N HIS A 501 2.25 -25.20 -9.46
CA HIS A 501 2.68 -26.59 -9.42
C HIS A 501 1.50 -27.49 -9.03
N ALA A 502 1.09 -28.38 -9.94
CA ALA A 502 -0.13 -29.16 -9.82
C ALA A 502 -1.33 -28.25 -9.47
N ASN A 503 -1.99 -28.45 -8.31
CA ASN A 503 -3.12 -27.63 -7.86
C ASN A 503 -2.71 -26.48 -6.93
N LEU A 504 -1.41 -26.28 -6.69
CA LEU A 504 -0.91 -25.21 -5.85
C LEU A 504 -0.68 -23.94 -6.68
N ARG A 505 -1.25 -22.84 -6.20
CA ARG A 505 -1.10 -21.50 -6.75
C ARG A 505 -0.64 -20.56 -5.65
N VAL A 506 0.59 -20.04 -5.79
CA VAL A 506 1.24 -19.17 -4.78
C VAL A 506 1.78 -17.93 -5.47
N SER A 507 1.60 -16.75 -4.88
CA SER A 507 2.15 -15.52 -5.44
C SER A 507 3.67 -15.50 -5.27
N VAL A 508 4.41 -14.99 -6.25
CA VAL A 508 5.87 -14.80 -6.15
C VAL A 508 6.26 -13.88 -5.00
N PHE A 509 5.35 -13.00 -4.57
CA PHE A 509 5.56 -12.06 -3.47
C PHE A 509 5.33 -12.70 -2.08
N ASP A 510 4.71 -13.88 -2.01
CA ASP A 510 4.36 -14.54 -0.75
C ASP A 510 5.58 -15.10 0.00
N ALA A 511 5.37 -15.37 1.29
CA ALA A 511 6.34 -15.99 2.19
C ALA A 511 6.77 -17.41 1.80
N TYR A 512 5.98 -18.12 1.00
CA TYR A 512 6.07 -19.57 0.82
C TYR A 512 7.48 -20.06 0.43
N VAL A 513 8.09 -19.46 -0.60
CA VAL A 513 9.45 -19.83 -1.05
C VAL A 513 10.50 -19.28 -0.09
N ARG A 514 10.24 -18.10 0.48
CA ARG A 514 11.12 -17.44 1.45
C ARG A 514 11.31 -18.28 2.71
N ASP A 515 10.26 -18.94 3.20
CA ASP A 515 10.33 -19.80 4.39
C ASP A 515 11.21 -21.04 4.13
N TYR A 516 11.04 -21.67 2.96
CA TYR A 516 11.92 -22.75 2.51
C TYR A 516 13.38 -22.30 2.41
N VAL A 517 13.62 -21.14 1.78
CA VAL A 517 14.96 -20.56 1.63
C VAL A 517 15.59 -20.32 3.00
N SER A 518 14.84 -19.72 3.93
CA SER A 518 15.30 -19.48 5.31
C SER A 518 15.59 -20.79 6.04
N ALA A 519 14.82 -21.85 5.86
CA ALA A 519 15.03 -23.11 6.57
C ALA A 519 16.20 -23.92 6.00
N THR A 520 16.29 -24.02 4.68
CA THR A 520 17.20 -24.94 3.99
C THR A 520 18.60 -24.36 3.84
N TYR A 521 18.72 -23.12 3.37
CA TYR A 521 20.04 -22.54 3.16
C TYR A 521 20.68 -22.05 4.47
N SER A 522 19.91 -21.96 5.56
CA SER A 522 20.47 -21.71 6.88
C SER A 522 21.14 -22.94 7.51
N THR A 523 20.96 -24.15 6.97
CA THR A 523 21.60 -25.37 7.50
C THR A 523 22.84 -25.80 6.69
N GLY A 524 23.46 -24.88 5.94
CA GLY A 524 24.71 -25.13 5.22
C GLY A 524 24.55 -25.74 3.82
N HIS A 525 23.34 -25.74 3.25
CA HIS A 525 23.15 -26.20 1.87
C HIS A 525 23.84 -25.27 0.85
N ILE A 526 24.57 -25.84 -0.10
CA ILE A 526 25.26 -25.09 -1.15
C ILE A 526 24.24 -24.55 -2.17
N VAL A 527 24.31 -23.25 -2.45
CA VAL A 527 23.51 -22.61 -3.51
C VAL A 527 24.19 -22.79 -4.87
N PRO A 528 23.59 -23.53 -5.83
CA PRO A 528 24.20 -23.78 -7.12
C PRO A 528 24.25 -22.50 -7.98
N LYS A 529 25.20 -22.44 -8.93
CA LYS A 529 25.38 -21.28 -9.83
C LYS A 529 24.19 -21.07 -10.78
N ASN A 530 23.54 -22.15 -11.21
CA ASN A 530 22.42 -22.18 -12.16
C ASN A 530 21.05 -22.27 -11.48
N ILE A 531 20.95 -21.77 -10.24
CA ILE A 531 19.69 -21.74 -9.51
C ILE A 531 18.65 -20.89 -10.25
N THR A 532 17.41 -21.39 -10.34
CA THR A 532 16.28 -20.68 -10.93
C THR A 532 15.17 -20.58 -9.90
N TRP A 533 14.40 -19.49 -9.92
CA TRP A 533 13.32 -19.31 -8.95
C TRP A 533 12.26 -20.41 -9.01
N ASN A 534 11.89 -20.87 -10.21
CA ASN A 534 10.99 -22.02 -10.37
C ASN A 534 11.57 -23.30 -9.76
N GLY A 535 12.87 -23.54 -9.91
CA GLY A 535 13.55 -24.67 -9.26
C GLY A 535 13.48 -24.59 -7.73
N VAL A 536 13.72 -23.40 -7.16
CA VAL A 536 13.58 -23.16 -5.71
C VAL A 536 12.13 -23.36 -5.27
N PHE A 537 11.15 -22.90 -6.06
CA PHE A 537 9.74 -23.10 -5.78
C PHE A 537 9.36 -24.58 -5.74
N HIS A 538 9.74 -25.39 -6.72
CA HIS A 538 9.46 -26.83 -6.69
C HIS A 538 10.06 -27.52 -5.46
N GLN A 539 11.29 -27.14 -5.08
CA GLN A 539 11.90 -27.64 -3.84
C GLN A 539 11.13 -27.19 -2.59
N ALA A 540 10.67 -25.93 -2.56
CA ALA A 540 9.83 -25.41 -1.48
C ALA A 540 8.52 -26.21 -1.35
N VAL A 541 7.89 -26.57 -2.48
CA VAL A 541 6.67 -27.41 -2.46
C VAL A 541 6.93 -28.75 -1.79
N HIS A 542 8.00 -29.44 -2.18
CA HIS A 542 8.37 -30.70 -1.55
C HIS A 542 8.74 -30.56 -0.07
N TRP A 543 9.41 -29.47 0.30
CA TRP A 543 9.78 -29.20 1.68
C TRP A 543 8.56 -28.94 2.57
N HIS A 544 7.62 -28.09 2.13
CA HIS A 544 6.38 -27.82 2.87
C HIS A 544 5.52 -29.08 3.03
N ALA A 545 5.40 -29.91 1.99
CA ALA A 545 4.71 -31.19 2.09
C ALA A 545 5.36 -32.12 3.15
N LYS A 546 6.70 -32.14 3.21
CA LYS A 546 7.44 -32.89 4.23
C LYS A 546 7.24 -32.33 5.64
N GLN A 547 7.23 -31.01 5.81
CA GLN A 547 6.97 -30.38 7.12
C GLN A 547 5.55 -30.69 7.60
N GLN A 548 4.55 -30.52 6.74
CA GLN A 548 3.16 -30.87 7.06
C GLN A 548 3.02 -32.35 7.46
N LYS A 549 3.70 -33.26 6.73
CA LYS A 549 3.76 -34.68 7.12
C LYS A 549 4.32 -34.87 8.53
N GLN A 550 5.43 -34.21 8.86
CA GLN A 550 6.10 -34.32 10.16
C GLN A 550 5.25 -33.72 11.30
N GLU A 551 4.56 -32.61 11.05
CA GLU A 551 3.67 -31.99 12.03
C GLU A 551 2.47 -32.90 12.36
N VAL A 552 1.78 -33.40 11.33
CA VAL A 552 0.67 -34.34 11.49
C VAL A 552 1.14 -35.60 12.22
N LEU A 553 2.30 -36.14 11.84
CA LEU A 553 2.90 -37.29 12.50
C LEU A 553 3.22 -37.02 13.98
N THR A 554 3.76 -35.85 14.30
CA THR A 554 4.07 -35.45 15.68
C THR A 554 2.80 -35.29 16.50
N GLN A 555 1.75 -34.69 15.93
CA GLN A 555 0.45 -34.55 16.59
C GLN A 555 -0.17 -35.92 16.86
N LEU A 556 -0.19 -36.82 15.88
CA LEU A 556 -0.74 -38.16 16.04
C LEU A 556 0.09 -39.00 17.03
N LYS A 557 1.43 -38.93 17.01
CA LYS A 557 2.28 -39.61 18.00
C LYS A 557 2.10 -39.07 19.43
N ARG A 558 1.74 -37.79 19.61
CA ARG A 558 1.39 -37.25 20.93
C ARG A 558 0.04 -37.75 21.43
N GLN A 559 -0.91 -37.95 20.52
CA GLN A 559 -2.26 -38.40 20.85
C GLN A 559 -2.35 -39.92 21.05
N PHE A 560 -1.48 -40.69 20.40
CA PHE A 560 -1.56 -42.14 20.38
C PHE A 560 -0.20 -42.80 20.68
N ALA A 561 -0.16 -43.70 21.65
CA ALA A 561 1.05 -44.39 22.08
C ALA A 561 1.55 -45.46 21.08
N THR A 562 0.70 -45.91 20.15
CA THR A 562 0.99 -47.00 19.21
C THR A 562 1.04 -46.48 17.78
N THR A 563 2.17 -46.68 17.08
CA THR A 563 2.37 -46.22 15.69
C THR A 563 1.99 -47.25 14.63
N VAL A 564 1.72 -48.49 15.05
CA VAL A 564 1.33 -49.63 14.22
C VAL A 564 0.17 -50.33 14.91
N TRP A 565 -0.97 -50.47 14.24
CA TRP A 565 -2.09 -51.27 14.73
C TRP A 565 -2.02 -52.69 14.17
N GLN A 566 -2.65 -53.63 14.86
CA GLN A 566 -2.80 -54.98 14.34
C GLN A 566 -3.70 -54.92 13.10
N PRO A 567 -3.21 -55.34 11.92
CA PRO A 567 -3.97 -55.22 10.68
C PRO A 567 -5.18 -56.13 10.69
N PHE A 568 -6.24 -55.70 10.00
CA PHE A 568 -7.43 -56.51 9.79
C PHE A 568 -7.19 -57.60 8.73
N THR A 569 -6.20 -57.41 7.84
CA THR A 569 -5.75 -58.36 6.83
C THR A 569 -4.41 -59.01 7.22
N THR A 570 -4.24 -60.27 6.84
CA THR A 570 -2.95 -60.99 6.91
C THR A 570 -2.08 -60.70 5.70
N ASP A 571 -2.69 -60.51 4.52
CA ASP A 571 -1.99 -60.26 3.28
C ASP A 571 -1.66 -58.77 3.09
N ASP A 572 -0.53 -58.48 2.44
CA ASP A 572 -0.11 -57.11 2.12
C ASP A 572 -0.83 -56.54 0.89
N LYS A 573 -1.21 -57.40 -0.07
CA LYS A 573 -1.98 -57.03 -1.26
C LYS A 573 -3.06 -58.08 -1.49
N ILE A 574 -4.31 -57.63 -1.56
CA ILE A 574 -5.43 -58.50 -1.89
C ILE A 574 -5.88 -58.20 -3.31
N TYR A 575 -5.83 -59.21 -4.17
CA TYR A 575 -6.28 -59.12 -5.55
C TYR A 575 -7.74 -59.56 -5.63
N PHE A 576 -8.59 -58.67 -6.15
CA PHE A 576 -9.99 -58.98 -6.40
C PHE A 576 -10.38 -58.43 -7.75
N GLN A 577 -10.77 -59.33 -8.66
CA GLN A 577 -10.94 -59.02 -10.08
C GLN A 577 -9.65 -58.40 -10.64
N GLU A 578 -9.73 -57.24 -11.30
CA GLU A 578 -8.58 -56.50 -11.86
C GLU A 578 -8.04 -55.42 -10.89
N TRP A 579 -8.54 -55.39 -9.65
CA TRP A 579 -8.18 -54.38 -8.63
C TRP A 579 -7.31 -54.96 -7.52
N VAL A 580 -6.47 -54.09 -6.96
CA VAL A 580 -5.60 -54.39 -5.82
C VAL A 580 -6.01 -53.54 -4.63
N PHE A 581 -6.13 -54.20 -3.47
CA PHE A 581 -6.46 -53.57 -2.19
C PHE A 581 -5.29 -53.75 -1.22
N GLU A 582 -4.77 -52.64 -0.70
CA GLU A 582 -3.72 -52.60 0.31
C GLU A 582 -4.27 -51.95 1.58
N GLU A 583 -4.35 -52.70 2.69
CA GLU A 583 -4.76 -52.09 3.97
C GLU A 583 -3.72 -51.04 4.40
N LEU A 584 -4.18 -49.88 4.85
CA LEU A 584 -3.31 -48.89 5.47
C LEU A 584 -3.04 -49.35 6.91
N LYS A 585 -1.85 -49.90 7.17
CA LYS A 585 -1.48 -50.57 8.44
C LYS A 585 -0.67 -49.70 9.41
N THR A 586 -0.21 -48.52 8.97
CA THR A 586 0.65 -47.64 9.77
C THR A 586 0.21 -46.19 9.71
N ILE A 587 0.50 -45.42 10.76
CA ILE A 587 0.26 -43.97 10.78
C ILE A 587 0.94 -43.30 9.59
N ASP A 588 2.18 -43.68 9.26
CA ASP A 588 2.93 -43.13 8.12
C ASP A 588 2.21 -43.34 6.78
N ARG A 589 1.69 -44.54 6.52
CA ARG A 589 0.94 -44.87 5.31
C ARG A 589 -0.37 -44.07 5.23
N ILE A 590 -1.10 -43.91 6.33
CA ILE A 590 -2.33 -43.11 6.36
C ILE A 590 -2.06 -41.63 6.08
N ILE A 591 -0.96 -41.09 6.62
CA ILE A 591 -0.57 -39.71 6.36
C ILE A 591 -0.14 -39.55 4.90
N ASP A 592 0.66 -40.47 4.36
CA ASP A 592 1.07 -40.44 2.95
C ASP A 592 -0.13 -40.52 2.02
N GLU A 593 -1.08 -41.41 2.29
CA GLU A 593 -2.35 -41.50 1.56
C GLU A 593 -3.12 -40.17 1.65
N SER A 594 -3.21 -39.59 2.85
CA SER A 594 -3.93 -38.32 3.07
C SER A 594 -3.31 -37.12 2.38
N ILE A 595 -1.98 -37.08 2.26
CA ILE A 595 -1.27 -36.02 1.54
C ILE A 595 -1.41 -36.23 0.03
N GLN A 596 -1.22 -37.45 -0.45
CA GLN A 596 -1.25 -37.78 -1.87
C GLN A 596 -2.66 -37.61 -2.46
N PHE A 597 -3.68 -38.10 -1.75
CA PHE A 597 -5.08 -38.04 -2.16
C PHE A 597 -5.84 -36.87 -1.55
N LYS A 598 -5.20 -36.02 -0.74
CA LYS A 598 -5.77 -34.76 -0.20
C LYS A 598 -7.11 -34.96 0.50
N HIS A 599 -7.19 -36.00 1.32
CA HIS A 599 -8.36 -36.31 2.13
C HIS A 599 -8.04 -36.24 3.63
N CYS A 600 -9.07 -36.11 4.45
CA CYS A 600 -8.94 -35.92 5.90
C CYS A 600 -8.78 -37.23 6.70
N LEU A 601 -8.45 -38.35 6.06
CA LEU A 601 -8.32 -39.66 6.72
C LEU A 601 -7.38 -39.61 7.94
N ALA A 602 -6.18 -39.03 7.78
CA ALA A 602 -5.21 -38.90 8.86
C ALA A 602 -5.66 -38.00 10.02
N SER A 603 -6.47 -36.96 9.77
CA SER A 603 -6.93 -36.05 10.83
C SER A 603 -8.21 -36.55 11.51
N SER A 604 -9.13 -37.14 10.75
CA SER A 604 -10.50 -37.39 11.20
C SER A 604 -10.75 -38.84 11.60
N TYR A 605 -10.03 -39.80 11.03
CA TYR A 605 -10.29 -41.23 11.24
C TYR A 605 -9.17 -41.98 11.96
N SER A 606 -8.01 -41.35 12.21
CA SER A 606 -6.89 -41.99 12.91
C SER A 606 -7.26 -42.55 14.29
N ALA A 607 -8.09 -41.85 15.08
CA ALA A 607 -8.53 -42.34 16.39
C ALA A 607 -9.39 -43.61 16.25
N SER A 608 -10.33 -43.61 15.30
CA SER A 608 -11.23 -44.74 15.02
C SER A 608 -10.48 -45.94 14.44
N ILE A 609 -9.45 -45.70 13.63
CA ILE A 609 -8.59 -46.75 13.07
C ILE A 609 -7.75 -47.40 14.18
N ILE A 610 -7.14 -46.60 15.06
CA ILE A 610 -6.38 -47.10 16.20
C ILE A 610 -7.29 -47.85 17.19
N ALA A 611 -8.51 -47.35 17.42
CA ALA A 611 -9.53 -48.00 18.23
C ALA A 611 -10.16 -49.24 17.57
N ARG A 612 -9.77 -49.59 16.33
CA ARG A 612 -10.27 -50.73 15.55
C ARG A 612 -11.77 -50.68 15.23
N VAL A 613 -12.33 -49.47 15.15
CA VAL A 613 -13.72 -49.22 14.74
C VAL A 613 -13.79 -48.79 13.26
N TYR A 614 -12.63 -48.56 12.64
CA TYR A 614 -12.52 -48.16 11.23
C TYR A 614 -11.28 -48.79 10.57
N VAL A 615 -11.36 -49.10 9.28
CA VAL A 615 -10.25 -49.62 8.46
C VAL A 615 -10.26 -48.89 7.13
N ALA A 616 -9.09 -48.57 6.59
CA ALA A 616 -8.93 -47.93 5.29
C ALA A 616 -8.02 -48.74 4.37
N PHE A 617 -8.37 -48.80 3.08
CA PHE A 617 -7.62 -49.48 2.04
C PHE A 617 -7.23 -48.50 0.93
N HIS A 618 -6.01 -48.63 0.43
CA HIS A 618 -5.61 -48.10 -0.87
C HIS A 618 -6.10 -49.07 -1.96
N MET A 619 -7.04 -48.63 -2.77
CA MET A 619 -7.61 -49.39 -3.89
C MET A 619 -7.03 -48.84 -5.20
N TYR A 620 -6.33 -49.67 -5.99
CA TYR A 620 -5.79 -49.24 -7.28
C TYR A 620 -5.91 -50.28 -8.39
N HIS A 621 -5.95 -49.77 -9.61
CA HIS A 621 -5.97 -50.56 -10.83
C HIS A 621 -4.58 -50.53 -11.49
N PRO A 622 -3.85 -51.65 -11.59
CA PRO A 622 -2.47 -51.66 -12.10
C PRO A 622 -2.32 -51.17 -13.55
N ILE A 623 -3.30 -51.51 -14.41
CA ILE A 623 -3.27 -51.17 -15.85
C ILE A 623 -3.82 -49.76 -16.13
N LEU A 624 -4.95 -49.39 -15.52
CA LEU A 624 -5.62 -48.10 -15.76
C LEU A 624 -5.02 -46.93 -14.96
N HIS A 625 -4.08 -47.21 -14.04
CA HIS A 625 -3.45 -46.22 -13.15
C HIS A 625 -4.45 -45.37 -12.36
N VAL A 626 -5.58 -45.96 -11.98
CA VAL A 626 -6.60 -45.33 -11.15
C VAL A 626 -6.38 -45.75 -9.69
N SER A 627 -6.36 -44.78 -8.77
CA SER A 627 -6.19 -45.01 -7.34
C SER A 627 -7.25 -44.26 -6.52
N MET A 628 -7.77 -44.92 -5.49
CA MET A 628 -8.85 -44.45 -4.60
C MET A 628 -8.59 -44.92 -3.17
N THR A 629 -9.20 -44.23 -2.20
CA THR A 629 -9.18 -44.62 -0.78
C THR A 629 -10.54 -45.17 -0.39
N LEU A 630 -10.58 -46.44 0.02
CA LEU A 630 -11.77 -47.12 0.53
C LEU A 630 -11.78 -47.05 2.06
N GLY A 631 -12.82 -46.45 2.63
CA GLY A 631 -13.07 -46.39 4.06
C GLY A 631 -14.16 -47.39 4.48
N CYS A 632 -13.95 -48.06 5.62
CA CYS A 632 -14.83 -49.09 6.13
C CYS A 632 -15.03 -48.97 7.65
N HIS A 633 -16.26 -49.10 8.13
CA HIS A 633 -16.54 -49.30 9.55
C HIS A 633 -16.34 -50.76 9.95
N VAL A 634 -15.89 -50.98 11.18
CA VAL A 634 -15.81 -52.32 11.78
C VAL A 634 -16.99 -52.49 12.73
N GLN A 635 -17.91 -53.39 12.39
CA GLN A 635 -19.06 -53.75 13.22
C GLN A 635 -19.07 -55.26 13.43
N ASN A 636 -19.04 -55.72 14.68
CA ASN A 636 -19.04 -57.16 15.02
C ASN A 636 -17.98 -57.97 14.23
N HIS A 637 -16.78 -57.41 14.04
CA HIS A 637 -15.68 -58.03 13.28
C HIS A 637 -15.96 -58.21 11.77
N ILE A 638 -16.92 -57.46 11.21
CA ILE A 638 -17.24 -57.40 9.79
C ILE A 638 -16.94 -55.99 9.27
N LEU A 639 -16.38 -55.90 8.06
CA LEU A 639 -16.15 -54.62 7.38
C LEU A 639 -17.42 -54.16 6.67
N VAL A 640 -17.93 -53.00 7.05
CA VAL A 640 -19.08 -52.35 6.43
C VAL A 640 -18.57 -51.18 5.59
N PHE A 641 -18.98 -51.14 4.33
CA PHE A 641 -18.66 -50.03 3.42
C PHE A 641 -19.10 -48.69 4.02
N ASP A 642 -18.19 -47.72 4.03
CA ASP A 642 -18.49 -46.34 4.42
C ASP A 642 -18.39 -45.41 3.20
N GLN A 643 -17.18 -45.29 2.64
CA GLN A 643 -16.90 -44.36 1.54
C GLN A 643 -15.83 -44.88 0.57
N LEU A 644 -15.88 -44.42 -0.68
CA LEU A 644 -14.84 -44.65 -1.69
C LEU A 644 -14.59 -43.33 -2.42
N GLU A 645 -13.37 -42.81 -2.32
CA GLU A 645 -13.04 -41.47 -2.79
C GLU A 645 -11.79 -41.45 -3.67
N TYR A 646 -11.82 -40.60 -4.69
CA TYR A 646 -10.64 -40.13 -5.41
C TYR A 646 -9.90 -39.04 -4.64
N SER A 647 -8.80 -38.57 -5.22
CA SER A 647 -8.12 -37.37 -4.74
C SER A 647 -9.06 -36.16 -4.60
N ASN A 648 -8.86 -35.35 -3.55
CA ASN A 648 -9.69 -34.20 -3.17
C ASN A 648 -11.13 -34.55 -2.74
N ASN A 649 -11.35 -35.71 -2.10
CA ASN A 649 -12.66 -36.17 -1.61
C ASN A 649 -13.74 -36.25 -2.71
N THR A 650 -13.35 -36.52 -3.96
CA THR A 650 -14.33 -36.68 -5.04
C THR A 650 -14.90 -38.09 -4.96
N GLN A 651 -16.22 -38.23 -4.86
CA GLN A 651 -16.86 -39.55 -4.74
C GLN A 651 -16.62 -40.41 -5.99
N ALA A 652 -16.37 -41.71 -5.77
CA ALA A 652 -16.21 -42.67 -6.85
C ALA A 652 -17.54 -42.99 -7.54
N GLU A 653 -17.47 -43.36 -8.82
CA GLU A 653 -18.64 -43.77 -9.59
C GLU A 653 -19.27 -45.06 -9.02
N ILE A 654 -20.59 -45.21 -9.18
CA ILE A 654 -21.39 -46.32 -8.60
C ILE A 654 -20.81 -47.69 -8.97
N GLU A 655 -20.30 -47.85 -10.19
CA GLU A 655 -19.68 -49.09 -10.65
C GLU A 655 -18.48 -49.50 -9.79
N LYS A 656 -17.60 -48.55 -9.45
CA LYS A 656 -16.40 -48.81 -8.62
C LYS A 656 -16.78 -49.00 -7.15
N VAL A 657 -17.81 -48.30 -6.68
CA VAL A 657 -18.42 -48.54 -5.37
C VAL A 657 -18.96 -49.97 -5.27
N ASN A 658 -19.61 -50.48 -6.31
CA ASN A 658 -20.12 -51.85 -6.33
C ASN A 658 -18.98 -52.88 -6.25
N ILE A 659 -17.88 -52.67 -6.99
CA ILE A 659 -16.68 -53.52 -6.91
C ILE A 659 -16.13 -53.54 -5.48
N ALA A 660 -16.02 -52.38 -4.82
CA ALA A 660 -15.56 -52.30 -3.44
C ALA A 660 -16.51 -53.04 -2.47
N LYS A 661 -17.83 -52.90 -2.64
CA LYS A 661 -18.82 -53.64 -1.82
C LYS A 661 -18.77 -55.14 -2.04
N GLU A 662 -18.61 -55.60 -3.29
CA GLU A 662 -18.43 -57.02 -3.61
C GLU A 662 -17.15 -57.59 -3.00
N PHE A 663 -16.06 -56.83 -3.08
CA PHE A 663 -14.81 -57.16 -2.40
C PHE A 663 -15.04 -57.34 -0.89
N LEU A 664 -15.69 -56.38 -0.23
CA LEU A 664 -15.97 -56.45 1.21
C LEU A 664 -16.86 -57.64 1.57
N ASN A 665 -17.92 -57.90 0.79
CA ASN A 665 -18.80 -59.06 1.01
C ASN A 665 -18.03 -60.38 0.92
N ARG A 666 -17.17 -60.52 -0.10
CA ARG A 666 -16.31 -61.70 -0.24
C ARG A 666 -15.30 -61.80 0.88
N PHE A 667 -14.64 -60.69 1.22
CA PHE A 667 -13.65 -60.64 2.30
C PHE A 667 -14.26 -61.04 3.64
N ASN A 668 -15.46 -60.55 3.96
CA ASN A 668 -16.20 -60.89 5.17
C ASN A 668 -16.68 -62.34 5.19
N SER A 669 -16.96 -62.96 4.04
CA SER A 669 -17.37 -64.37 3.95
C SER A 669 -16.23 -65.39 4.11
N LEU A 670 -14.98 -64.92 3.97
CA LEU A 670 -13.76 -65.75 4.04
C LEU A 670 -13.11 -65.74 5.44
N LYS A 671 -13.63 -64.91 6.35
CA LYS A 671 -13.29 -64.91 7.78
C LYS A 671 -14.28 -65.78 8.54
#